data_AF-A0A1X7PZP7-F1
#
_entry.id   AF-A0A1X7PZP7-F1
#
_cell.length_a   1.000
_cell.length_b   1.000
_cell.length_c   1.000
_cell.angle_alpha   90.00
_cell.angle_beta   90.00
_cell.angle_gamma   90.00
#
_symmetry.space_group_name_H-M   'P 1'
#
loop_
_entity.id
_entity.type
_entity.pdbx_description
1 polymer ?
#
loop_
_entity_poly.entity_id
_entity_poly.type
_entity_poly.pdbx_seq_one_letter_code
_entity_poly.pdbx_strand_id
1 'polypeptide(L)'
;MTKQRPSLEDRFDLAASPVLITGTQALVRLVLMQKARDRAAGLNTAGYVTGYRGSPLGALDAWMMRQRAALEAADIRFEPALNEDLAATALWGSQQAGLRGEGRFDGVFGLWYGKGPGVDRSGDVMRHVNMAGTSPHGGVLMAMGDDHTGESSTVVHASDWAAIDAGMPVLSPAGVQEVLDYGLYGWALSRFAGLWVGLKLIKDTVESTAVVDGRVDRMGFVTPDVAMPEGGLNIRLVDDRVPQEPRLHAHKIPAAEAFARANRIDRRMLGKPGAKIGFVAAGKSWLDLAHALELLGIGAAEAERLGVTAYKVGQVWPLDRESFAEWAEGLELIVCVEEKRKVIEGQVKDLLFGTPGLRVLGARDGAGAELFPAHGVLDPVMIGEKIGALLEAESRETEAIAAARARLAESRRADNGAALAARLPYFCAGCPHNTSTKVPEGSRAYAGIGCHYLVQFMDRETEGFTQMGGEGANWIGEAPFSSRPHVFVNIGDGTYNHSGIMAIRAAIAAGVNATYKILYNDAVAMTGGQANDGGLDPQKVAAEMVAAGAARVVLVHDPKEEIDLSAFPRDVARRPRDELDVVQKELREINGVTVLLYLQTCAAEKRRRRKRGAFPDPDTRVFINPDICEGCGDCGVQSNCVAIVPVETELGRKRAVDQSACNKDFSCLNGFCPSFVTVEGGKPRGEASAEIALPEMPEPEFPAFSGTWNTIITGVGGTGVVTIGAVLAQAAHIEGKGAALIDMTGIAQKGGAVTVHLRIAARPEEITAIRVATGEADALIGGDLVVSASPATLALLQTGRSGAVVDGHEKITGAFTRDPEFRIPAKGLGLALEARLKDRLRLFDASELARTLLGDSIYSNMMVLGAAWQTGLVPVGRAAIFDAIRLNGQAVEANRRAFDLGRWAVLHPGEAARHIGGQVVEEPRTLAERIAFREAHLVAYQGEKLARRYRALVDAAPEVLREAVALGYHKALAYKDEYEVARLMQETRAQAAAAFEGDLELTYHMAPPLLSRPGPDGRPKKRAFGPWIRPVMAGLARLRALRGTPFDPFGHATERRMERALIRQYEADMAEVFARLTPETEAAARELARLPLTIRGFGPVKAANAAAAARRRAELLDTLRTGSDAVARAAE
;
A
#
# COMPACT_ATOMS: atom_id res chain seq x y z
N MET A 1 -24.19 -9.18 -37.86
CA MET A 1 -22.93 -8.71 -37.27
C MET A 1 -22.52 -9.69 -36.18
N THR A 2 -21.52 -10.53 -36.44
CA THR A 2 -20.89 -11.38 -35.43
C THR A 2 -20.25 -10.47 -34.38
N LYS A 3 -20.74 -10.51 -33.13
CA LYS A 3 -20.11 -9.79 -32.01
C LYS A 3 -18.67 -10.28 -31.91
N GLN A 4 -17.71 -9.43 -32.29
CA GLN A 4 -16.29 -9.70 -32.10
C GLN A 4 -16.07 -9.86 -30.58
N ARG A 5 -15.47 -10.99 -30.16
CA ARG A 5 -15.19 -11.22 -28.74
C ARG A 5 -14.06 -10.27 -28.33
N PRO A 6 -14.24 -9.45 -27.27
CA PRO A 6 -13.21 -8.52 -26.83
C PRO A 6 -11.90 -9.22 -26.48
N SER A 7 -10.77 -8.63 -26.87
CA SER A 7 -9.42 -9.06 -26.53
C SER A 7 -8.72 -8.06 -25.61
N LEU A 8 -7.67 -8.48 -24.91
CA LEU A 8 -6.88 -7.55 -24.09
C LEU A 8 -6.08 -6.54 -24.94
N GLU A 9 -5.84 -6.82 -26.22
CA GLU A 9 -5.07 -5.96 -27.12
C GLU A 9 -5.92 -4.85 -27.76
N ASP A 10 -7.26 -4.98 -27.74
CA ASP A 10 -8.21 -4.01 -28.30
C ASP A 10 -7.96 -2.58 -27.79
N ARG A 11 -7.46 -2.44 -26.56
CA ARG A 11 -7.11 -1.15 -25.96
C ARG A 11 -6.03 -0.36 -26.72
N PHE A 12 -5.19 -1.03 -27.51
CA PHE A 12 -4.16 -0.39 -28.35
C PHE A 12 -4.47 -0.49 -29.85
N ASP A 13 -5.43 -1.34 -30.25
CA ASP A 13 -5.96 -1.35 -31.61
C ASP A 13 -6.84 -0.12 -31.86
N LEU A 14 -6.39 0.75 -32.77
CA LEU A 14 -7.10 1.98 -33.12
C LEU A 14 -8.44 1.73 -33.86
N ALA A 15 -8.66 0.53 -34.40
CA ALA A 15 -9.91 0.14 -35.04
C ALA A 15 -10.99 -0.32 -34.04
N ALA A 16 -10.61 -0.68 -32.80
CA ALA A 16 -11.54 -1.15 -31.78
C ALA A 16 -12.21 0.01 -31.02
N SER A 17 -13.53 -0.06 -30.85
CA SER A 17 -14.32 0.78 -29.94
C SER A 17 -15.67 0.12 -29.62
N PRO A 18 -16.19 0.20 -28.38
CA PRO A 18 -15.55 0.75 -27.19
C PRO A 18 -14.41 -0.14 -26.67
N VAL A 19 -13.54 0.42 -25.83
CA VAL A 19 -12.40 -0.32 -25.23
C VAL A 19 -12.37 -0.17 -23.71
N LEU A 20 -12.00 -1.24 -22.99
CA LEU A 20 -11.72 -1.18 -21.56
C LEU A 20 -10.24 -0.82 -21.33
N ILE A 21 -9.97 0.35 -20.75
CA ILE A 21 -8.62 0.89 -20.65
C ILE A 21 -8.40 1.64 -19.33
N THR A 22 -7.16 1.62 -18.82
CA THR A 22 -6.76 2.46 -17.68
C THR A 22 -6.30 3.84 -18.13
N GLY A 23 -6.29 4.84 -17.25
CA GLY A 23 -5.73 6.17 -17.56
C GLY A 23 -4.26 6.10 -18.02
N THR A 24 -3.44 5.26 -17.39
CA THR A 24 -2.05 5.02 -17.85
C THR A 24 -2.01 4.43 -19.26
N GLN A 25 -2.84 3.43 -19.56
CA GLN A 25 -2.89 2.81 -20.89
C GLN A 25 -3.47 3.78 -21.94
N ALA A 26 -4.37 4.67 -21.54
CA ALA A 26 -4.91 5.71 -22.39
C ALA A 26 -3.82 6.64 -22.92
N LEU A 27 -2.79 6.98 -22.12
CA LEU A 27 -1.63 7.75 -22.60
C LEU A 27 -0.83 7.02 -23.70
N VAL A 28 -0.72 5.70 -23.63
CA VAL A 28 -0.07 4.89 -24.68
C VAL A 28 -0.93 4.87 -25.95
N ARG A 29 -2.26 4.69 -25.82
CA ARG A 29 -3.18 4.77 -26.96
C ARG A 29 -3.17 6.18 -27.57
N LEU A 30 -3.11 7.22 -26.74
CA LEU A 30 -3.13 8.63 -27.13
C LEU A 30 -2.01 8.99 -28.12
N VAL A 31 -0.77 8.54 -27.87
CA VAL A 31 0.35 8.80 -28.79
C VAL A 31 0.17 8.09 -30.15
N LEU A 32 -0.42 6.90 -30.17
CA LEU A 32 -0.78 6.19 -31.40
C LEU A 32 -1.89 6.92 -32.15
N MET A 33 -2.90 7.41 -31.44
CA MET A 33 -4.00 8.20 -32.01
C MET A 33 -3.49 9.48 -32.67
N GLN A 34 -2.56 10.20 -32.03
CA GLN A 34 -2.00 11.43 -32.60
C GLN A 34 -1.27 11.18 -33.91
N LYS A 35 -0.42 10.15 -33.96
CA LYS A 35 0.25 9.76 -35.21
C LYS A 35 -0.76 9.40 -36.31
N ALA A 36 -1.82 8.66 -35.96
CA ALA A 36 -2.86 8.29 -36.92
C ALA A 36 -3.59 9.53 -37.48
N ARG A 37 -3.87 10.52 -36.64
CA ARG A 37 -4.46 11.80 -37.05
C ARG A 37 -3.54 12.61 -37.95
N ASP A 38 -2.26 12.67 -37.62
CA ASP A 38 -1.26 13.36 -38.45
C ASP A 38 -1.13 12.72 -39.83
N ARG A 39 -1.07 11.38 -39.90
CA ARG A 39 -1.06 10.65 -41.18
C ARG A 39 -2.34 10.93 -41.98
N ALA A 40 -3.51 10.95 -41.34
CA ALA A 40 -4.78 11.27 -41.99
C ALA A 40 -4.84 12.72 -42.50
N ALA A 41 -4.13 13.64 -41.86
CA ALA A 41 -3.96 15.02 -42.28
C ALA A 41 -2.85 15.23 -43.33
N GLY A 42 -2.18 14.16 -43.77
CA GLY A 42 -1.10 14.22 -44.76
C GLY A 42 0.27 14.63 -44.21
N LEU A 43 0.45 14.64 -42.88
CA LEU A 43 1.71 14.98 -42.24
C LEU A 43 2.55 13.72 -41.94
N ASN A 44 3.85 13.82 -42.17
CA ASN A 44 4.85 12.83 -41.75
C ASN A 44 5.54 13.27 -40.45
N THR A 45 4.80 13.23 -39.33
CA THR A 45 5.34 13.52 -37.99
C THR A 45 5.95 12.30 -37.31
N ALA A 46 6.77 12.47 -36.29
CA ALA A 46 7.19 11.41 -35.37
C ALA A 46 6.74 11.72 -33.93
N GLY A 47 6.78 10.73 -33.05
CA GLY A 47 6.51 10.91 -31.62
C GLY A 47 7.77 10.74 -30.77
N TYR A 48 7.96 11.57 -29.75
CA TYR A 48 8.98 11.37 -28.73
C TYR A 48 8.35 11.39 -27.34
N VAL A 49 8.50 10.28 -26.62
CA VAL A 49 7.92 10.08 -25.28
C VAL A 49 9.06 9.87 -24.30
N THR A 50 9.13 10.71 -23.26
CA THR A 50 10.17 10.63 -22.24
C THR A 50 9.67 11.17 -20.91
N GLY A 51 10.28 10.75 -19.82
CA GLY A 51 9.82 11.10 -18.48
C GLY A 51 10.51 10.26 -17.43
N TYR A 52 10.11 10.48 -16.18
CA TYR A 52 10.54 9.65 -15.06
C TYR A 52 9.34 9.12 -14.28
N ARG A 53 9.41 7.84 -13.96
CA ARG A 53 8.34 7.10 -13.28
C ARG A 53 8.08 7.61 -11.86
N GLY A 54 6.81 7.85 -11.56
CA GLY A 54 6.36 8.14 -10.20
C GLY A 54 4.83 8.05 -10.12
N SER A 55 4.31 7.51 -9.00
CA SER A 55 2.87 7.39 -8.77
C SER A 55 2.17 8.76 -8.87
N PRO A 56 1.06 8.92 -9.61
CA PRO A 56 0.22 7.85 -10.16
C PRO A 56 0.65 7.31 -11.55
N LEU A 57 1.63 7.94 -12.21
CA LEU A 57 2.10 7.56 -13.55
C LEU A 57 3.20 6.47 -13.55
N GLY A 58 3.44 5.82 -12.41
CA GLY A 58 4.57 4.92 -12.21
C GLY A 58 4.59 3.67 -13.10
N ALA A 59 3.47 3.32 -13.72
CA ALA A 59 3.34 2.16 -14.61
C ALA A 59 3.48 2.50 -16.10
N LEU A 60 3.61 3.78 -16.49
CA LEU A 60 3.61 4.20 -17.89
C LEU A 60 4.78 3.61 -18.67
N ASP A 61 6.00 3.66 -18.11
CA ASP A 61 7.21 3.10 -18.71
C ASP A 61 7.03 1.62 -19.06
N ALA A 62 6.49 0.84 -18.12
CA ALA A 62 6.27 -0.58 -18.30
C ALA A 62 5.31 -0.84 -19.47
N TRP A 63 4.26 -0.03 -19.63
CA TRP A 63 3.33 -0.15 -20.75
C TRP A 63 3.92 0.31 -22.08
N MET A 64 4.65 1.42 -22.10
CA MET A 64 5.35 1.91 -23.29
C MET A 64 6.38 0.87 -23.78
N MET A 65 7.14 0.26 -22.88
CA MET A 65 8.05 -0.84 -23.22
C MET A 65 7.30 -2.07 -23.75
N ARG A 66 6.16 -2.43 -23.15
CA ARG A 66 5.35 -3.57 -23.60
C ARG A 66 4.76 -3.36 -24.99
N GLN A 67 4.51 -2.11 -25.37
CA GLN A 67 3.96 -1.71 -26.67
C GLN A 67 5.04 -1.15 -27.62
N ARG A 68 6.32 -1.35 -27.33
CA ARG A 68 7.45 -0.80 -28.12
C ARG A 68 7.32 -1.08 -29.61
N ALA A 69 6.94 -2.31 -29.99
CA ALA A 69 6.77 -2.68 -31.40
C ALA A 69 5.69 -1.86 -32.11
N ALA A 70 4.53 -1.64 -31.47
CA ALA A 70 3.45 -0.83 -32.01
C ALA A 70 3.85 0.66 -32.10
N LEU A 71 4.58 1.16 -31.10
CA LEU A 71 5.10 2.53 -31.08
C LEU A 71 6.14 2.75 -32.20
N GLU A 72 7.11 1.86 -32.34
CA GLU A 72 8.15 1.95 -33.39
C GLU A 72 7.56 1.87 -34.80
N ALA A 73 6.55 1.02 -35.03
CA ALA A 73 5.82 0.96 -36.31
C ALA A 73 5.02 2.25 -36.62
N ALA A 74 4.71 3.03 -35.58
CA ALA A 74 4.07 4.33 -35.68
C ALA A 74 5.08 5.50 -35.70
N ASP A 75 6.39 5.26 -35.86
CA ASP A 75 7.43 6.29 -35.78
C ASP A 75 7.47 7.02 -34.42
N ILE A 76 7.14 6.32 -33.34
CA ILE A 76 7.13 6.85 -31.97
C ILE A 76 8.28 6.23 -31.19
N ARG A 77 9.18 7.07 -30.68
CA ARG A 77 10.28 6.67 -29.81
C ARG A 77 9.92 6.91 -28.35
N PHE A 78 9.90 5.84 -27.57
CA PHE A 78 9.90 5.92 -26.11
C PHE A 78 11.33 5.80 -25.57
N GLU A 79 11.74 6.76 -24.75
CA GLU A 79 13.05 6.80 -24.09
C GLU A 79 12.87 7.25 -22.63
N PRO A 80 12.93 6.33 -21.63
CA PRO A 80 12.86 6.73 -20.22
C PRO A 80 14.09 7.57 -19.86
N ALA A 81 13.90 8.60 -19.05
CA ALA A 81 14.98 9.48 -18.61
C ALA A 81 15.54 9.05 -17.24
N LEU A 82 16.68 9.60 -16.85
CA LEU A 82 17.24 9.42 -15.50
C LEU A 82 16.47 10.21 -14.43
N ASN A 83 15.95 11.38 -14.81
CA ASN A 83 15.13 12.25 -13.97
C ASN A 83 14.21 13.12 -14.84
N GLU A 84 13.31 13.84 -14.20
CA GLU A 84 12.30 14.68 -14.83
C GLU A 84 12.87 15.89 -15.60
N ASP A 85 13.92 16.51 -15.08
CA ASP A 85 14.55 17.71 -15.67
C ASP A 85 15.28 17.39 -16.98
N LEU A 86 16.01 16.28 -17.02
CA LEU A 86 16.66 15.79 -18.24
C LEU A 86 15.65 15.27 -19.26
N ALA A 87 14.53 14.69 -18.80
CA ALA A 87 13.44 14.30 -19.70
C ALA A 87 12.86 15.52 -20.43
N ALA A 88 12.54 16.58 -19.69
CA ALA A 88 12.02 17.81 -20.27
C ALA A 88 13.03 18.47 -21.22
N THR A 89 14.31 18.48 -20.86
CA THR A 89 15.38 19.00 -21.71
C THR A 89 15.54 18.19 -23.01
N ALA A 90 15.53 16.86 -22.92
CA ALA A 90 15.60 15.98 -24.09
C ALA A 90 14.38 16.19 -25.02
N LEU A 91 13.18 16.33 -24.44
CA LEU A 91 11.97 16.61 -25.20
C LEU A 91 12.02 17.98 -25.88
N TRP A 92 12.58 19.01 -25.22
CA TRP A 92 12.81 20.30 -25.85
C TRP A 92 13.72 20.20 -27.08
N GLY A 93 14.78 19.38 -26.98
CA GLY A 93 15.66 19.08 -28.11
C GLY A 93 14.92 18.53 -29.34
N SER A 94 13.88 17.70 -29.13
CA SER A 94 13.03 17.18 -30.22
C SER A 94 12.30 18.29 -30.99
N GLN A 95 11.94 19.39 -30.32
CA GLN A 95 11.27 20.53 -30.94
C GLN A 95 12.22 21.37 -31.82
N GLN A 96 13.52 21.21 -31.64
CA GLN A 96 14.55 21.93 -32.38
C GLN A 96 15.04 21.18 -33.63
N ALA A 97 14.65 19.91 -33.80
CA ALA A 97 15.19 19.01 -34.82
C ALA A 97 15.05 19.54 -36.26
N GLY A 98 13.94 20.23 -36.57
CA GLY A 98 13.68 20.81 -37.89
C GLY A 98 14.31 22.18 -38.14
N LEU A 99 14.79 22.87 -37.10
CA LEU A 99 15.13 24.30 -37.18
C LEU A 99 16.31 24.61 -38.10
N ARG A 100 17.19 23.64 -38.35
CA ARG A 100 18.39 23.78 -39.20
C ARG A 100 18.23 23.17 -40.59
N GLY A 101 17.01 22.74 -40.95
CA GLY A 101 16.77 21.98 -42.20
C GLY A 101 17.25 20.52 -42.14
N GLU A 102 17.62 20.03 -40.94
CA GLU A 102 18.12 18.66 -40.69
C GLU A 102 16.99 17.70 -40.23
N GLY A 103 15.74 18.17 -40.26
CA GLY A 103 14.58 17.41 -39.80
C GLY A 103 14.30 16.19 -40.68
N ARG A 104 14.20 15.01 -40.05
CA ARG A 104 13.79 13.76 -40.73
C ARG A 104 12.27 13.63 -40.90
N PHE A 105 11.51 14.44 -40.18
CA PHE A 105 10.04 14.44 -40.11
C PHE A 105 9.55 15.89 -40.12
N ASP A 106 8.29 16.11 -40.51
CA ASP A 106 7.69 17.46 -40.56
C ASP A 106 7.61 18.12 -39.18
N GLY A 107 7.53 17.30 -38.13
CA GLY A 107 7.55 17.70 -36.73
C GLY A 107 7.61 16.49 -35.81
N VAL A 108 7.99 16.70 -34.56
CA VAL A 108 8.02 15.65 -33.52
C VAL A 108 7.06 16.03 -32.42
N PHE A 109 5.92 15.32 -32.29
CA PHE A 109 5.02 15.55 -31.17
C PHE A 109 5.57 14.90 -29.90
N GLY A 110 5.45 15.61 -28.78
CA GLY A 110 6.10 15.22 -27.53
C GLY A 110 5.10 14.84 -26.44
N LEU A 111 5.42 13.79 -25.68
CA LEU A 111 4.77 13.50 -24.39
C LEU A 111 5.85 13.44 -23.29
N TRP A 112 5.82 14.41 -22.39
CA TRP A 112 6.54 14.35 -21.13
C TRP A 112 5.64 13.75 -20.04
N TYR A 113 6.21 12.97 -19.12
CA TYR A 113 5.49 12.55 -17.91
C TYR A 113 6.38 12.60 -16.66
N GLY A 114 5.77 12.92 -15.53
CA GLY A 114 6.44 12.97 -14.25
C GLY A 114 5.45 13.15 -13.10
N LYS A 115 5.89 12.81 -11.89
CA LYS A 115 5.10 13.08 -10.68
C LYS A 115 5.20 14.56 -10.31
N GLY A 116 4.24 15.06 -9.54
CA GLY A 116 4.20 16.41 -8.98
C GLY A 116 5.55 17.01 -8.56
N PRO A 117 6.30 16.44 -7.62
CA PRO A 117 7.61 16.99 -7.24
C PRO A 117 8.64 17.07 -8.39
N GLY A 118 8.49 16.20 -9.40
CA GLY A 118 9.27 16.27 -10.64
C GLY A 118 8.87 17.46 -11.54
N VAL A 119 7.61 17.89 -11.48
CA VAL A 119 7.14 19.16 -12.07
C VAL A 119 7.85 20.33 -11.38
N ASP A 120 7.80 20.41 -10.06
CA ASP A 120 8.46 21.47 -9.29
C ASP A 120 9.98 21.53 -9.58
N ARG A 121 10.63 20.36 -9.62
CA ARG A 121 12.05 20.24 -9.92
C ARG A 121 12.42 20.72 -11.33
N SER A 122 11.52 20.57 -12.29
CA SER A 122 11.78 20.86 -13.71
C SER A 122 11.36 22.28 -14.11
N GLY A 123 11.01 23.16 -13.15
CA GLY A 123 10.49 24.49 -13.44
C GLY A 123 11.40 25.37 -14.31
N ASP A 124 12.72 25.25 -14.18
CA ASP A 124 13.66 26.05 -14.97
C ASP A 124 13.57 25.74 -16.48
N VAL A 125 13.60 24.46 -16.86
CA VAL A 125 13.44 24.08 -18.28
C VAL A 125 12.05 24.44 -18.79
N MET A 126 10.99 24.34 -17.97
CA MET A 126 9.63 24.75 -18.38
C MET A 126 9.54 26.23 -18.77
N ARG A 127 10.24 27.12 -18.07
CA ARG A 127 10.28 28.54 -18.44
C ARG A 127 10.95 28.73 -19.80
N HIS A 128 12.09 28.10 -20.02
CA HIS A 128 12.82 28.18 -21.28
C HIS A 128 11.96 27.69 -22.46
N VAL A 129 11.27 26.55 -22.31
CA VAL A 129 10.51 25.98 -23.43
C VAL A 129 9.28 26.78 -23.82
N ASN A 130 8.59 27.45 -22.88
CA ASN A 130 7.42 28.26 -23.23
C ASN A 130 7.80 29.65 -23.77
N MET A 131 8.88 30.24 -23.28
CA MET A 131 9.46 31.45 -23.87
C MET A 131 9.86 31.20 -25.34
N ALA A 132 10.59 30.12 -25.60
CA ALA A 132 11.00 29.71 -26.95
C ALA A 132 9.81 29.24 -27.81
N GLY A 133 9.13 28.18 -27.37
CA GLY A 133 7.94 27.59 -27.97
C GLY A 133 8.14 26.16 -28.50
N THR A 134 7.11 25.65 -29.16
CA THR A 134 7.09 24.33 -29.82
C THR A 134 7.28 24.43 -31.32
N SER A 135 7.61 23.31 -31.97
CA SER A 135 7.58 23.21 -33.43
C SER A 135 6.13 23.26 -33.96
N PRO A 136 5.86 23.90 -35.12
CA PRO A 136 4.50 24.02 -35.69
C PRO A 136 3.77 22.69 -35.90
N HIS A 137 4.50 21.62 -36.23
CA HIS A 137 3.94 20.26 -36.39
C HIS A 137 4.41 19.29 -35.30
N GLY A 138 5.17 19.78 -34.33
CA GLY A 138 5.54 19.01 -33.14
C GLY A 138 4.41 19.08 -32.12
N GLY A 139 4.42 20.14 -31.31
CA GLY A 139 3.56 20.27 -30.15
C GLY A 139 4.00 19.35 -29.01
N VAL A 140 3.76 19.77 -27.76
CA VAL A 140 4.16 19.04 -26.57
C VAL A 140 3.04 19.01 -25.54
N LEU A 141 2.77 17.81 -25.04
CA LEU A 141 1.87 17.54 -23.93
C LEU A 141 2.71 17.11 -22.72
N MET A 142 2.40 17.68 -21.56
CA MET A 142 3.10 17.41 -20.31
C MET A 142 2.14 16.78 -19.30
N ALA A 143 2.21 15.45 -19.16
CA ALA A 143 1.40 14.69 -18.23
C ALA A 143 1.91 14.87 -16.78
N MET A 144 1.20 15.67 -15.99
CA MET A 144 1.56 16.04 -14.62
C MET A 144 0.84 15.14 -13.61
N GLY A 145 1.56 14.19 -13.01
CA GLY A 145 1.02 13.21 -12.07
C GLY A 145 0.87 13.75 -10.65
N ASP A 146 -0.33 14.17 -10.27
CA ASP A 146 -0.63 14.78 -8.97
C ASP A 146 -1.19 13.78 -7.94
N ASP A 147 -0.74 13.92 -6.68
CA ASP A 147 -1.20 13.14 -5.52
C ASP A 147 -1.78 14.09 -4.46
N HIS A 148 -3.09 14.33 -4.58
CA HIS A 148 -3.83 15.26 -3.73
C HIS A 148 -4.05 14.76 -2.30
N THR A 149 -3.91 13.47 -2.02
CA THR A 149 -4.10 12.90 -0.67
C THR A 149 -2.78 12.51 0.00
N GLY A 150 -1.67 12.49 -0.74
CA GLY A 150 -0.37 12.07 -0.22
C GLY A 150 -0.31 10.57 0.06
N GLU A 151 -1.14 9.76 -0.60
CA GLU A 151 -1.23 8.32 -0.35
C GLU A 151 0.03 7.55 -0.76
N SER A 152 0.78 8.11 -1.70
CA SER A 152 2.00 7.53 -2.29
C SER A 152 3.17 8.52 -2.32
N SER A 153 3.06 9.63 -1.59
CA SER A 153 3.94 10.79 -1.69
C SER A 153 4.39 11.29 -0.32
N THR A 154 5.56 11.92 -0.29
CA THR A 154 6.04 12.63 0.91
C THR A 154 5.42 14.02 1.07
N VAL A 155 4.80 14.54 0.00
CA VAL A 155 4.08 15.82 0.00
C VAL A 155 2.73 15.63 -0.68
N VAL A 156 1.75 16.40 -0.22
CA VAL A 156 0.44 16.52 -0.87
C VAL A 156 0.57 17.57 -1.97
N HIS A 157 0.49 17.16 -3.24
CA HIS A 157 0.93 17.97 -4.38
C HIS A 157 -0.23 18.43 -5.29
N ALA A 158 -0.08 19.58 -5.95
CA ALA A 158 -0.92 20.05 -7.07
C ALA A 158 -0.09 20.91 -8.04
N SER A 159 -0.03 20.53 -9.32
CA SER A 159 0.91 21.07 -10.30
C SER A 159 0.48 22.39 -10.97
N ASP A 160 -0.79 22.79 -10.83
CA ASP A 160 -1.37 23.88 -11.64
C ASP A 160 -0.56 25.19 -11.55
N TRP A 161 -0.16 25.57 -10.33
CA TRP A 161 0.55 26.84 -10.11
C TRP A 161 1.96 26.85 -10.67
N ALA A 162 2.66 25.70 -10.70
CA ALA A 162 3.97 25.59 -11.33
C ALA A 162 3.86 25.75 -12.85
N ALA A 163 2.82 25.16 -13.46
CA ALA A 163 2.54 25.30 -14.89
C ALA A 163 2.15 26.75 -15.26
N ILE A 164 1.28 27.39 -14.47
CA ILE A 164 0.86 28.79 -14.66
C ILE A 164 2.07 29.73 -14.59
N ASP A 165 2.93 29.53 -13.60
CA ASP A 165 4.16 30.30 -13.43
C ASP A 165 5.13 30.15 -14.62
N ALA A 166 5.13 29.00 -15.29
CA ALA A 166 5.87 28.78 -16.55
C ALA A 166 5.12 29.27 -17.82
N GLY A 167 3.94 29.89 -17.69
CA GLY A 167 3.13 30.34 -18.83
C GLY A 167 2.50 29.19 -19.63
N MET A 168 2.28 28.03 -19.00
CA MET A 168 1.82 26.79 -19.65
C MET A 168 0.30 26.61 -19.49
N PRO A 169 -0.48 26.48 -20.59
CA PRO A 169 -1.89 26.12 -20.51
C PRO A 169 -2.09 24.80 -19.78
N VAL A 170 -3.12 24.69 -18.95
CA VAL A 170 -3.41 23.51 -18.13
C VAL A 170 -4.79 22.96 -18.47
N LEU A 171 -4.83 21.68 -18.79
CA LEU A 171 -6.04 20.91 -19.05
C LEU A 171 -6.29 19.96 -17.88
N SER A 172 -7.54 19.87 -17.44
CA SER A 172 -7.91 19.06 -16.27
C SER A 172 -8.97 18.01 -16.65
N PRO A 173 -8.57 16.84 -17.18
CA PRO A 173 -9.50 15.76 -17.51
C PRO A 173 -10.25 15.27 -16.29
N ALA A 174 -11.55 14.99 -16.45
CA ALA A 174 -12.40 14.48 -15.39
C ALA A 174 -12.30 12.96 -15.21
N GLY A 175 -11.97 12.23 -16.28
CA GLY A 175 -11.82 10.78 -16.24
C GLY A 175 -11.06 10.25 -17.46
N VAL A 176 -10.98 8.93 -17.60
CA VAL A 176 -10.15 8.24 -18.61
C VAL A 176 -10.48 8.65 -20.05
N GLN A 177 -11.75 8.87 -20.38
CA GLN A 177 -12.16 9.35 -21.71
C GLN A 177 -11.50 10.70 -22.05
N GLU A 178 -11.47 11.62 -21.08
CA GLU A 178 -10.95 12.96 -21.29
C GLU A 178 -9.42 13.00 -21.30
N VAL A 179 -8.74 11.97 -20.78
CA VAL A 179 -7.29 11.83 -21.01
C VAL A 179 -6.99 11.70 -22.52
N LEU A 180 -7.83 10.96 -23.25
CA LEU A 180 -7.70 10.86 -24.72
C LEU A 180 -8.12 12.18 -25.40
N ASP A 181 -9.29 12.72 -25.04
CA ASP A 181 -9.84 13.90 -25.69
C ASP A 181 -8.99 15.15 -25.47
N TYR A 182 -8.66 15.44 -24.21
CA TYR A 182 -7.90 16.62 -23.82
C TYR A 182 -6.43 16.46 -24.20
N GLY A 183 -5.91 15.22 -24.26
CA GLY A 183 -4.57 14.97 -24.80
C GLY A 183 -4.44 15.36 -26.28
N LEU A 184 -5.39 14.93 -27.12
CA LEU A 184 -5.41 15.30 -28.54
C LEU A 184 -5.65 16.81 -28.73
N TYR A 185 -6.56 17.40 -27.94
CA TYR A 185 -6.77 18.84 -27.93
C TYR A 185 -5.49 19.58 -27.51
N GLY A 186 -4.77 19.09 -26.51
CA GLY A 186 -3.55 19.69 -25.99
C GLY A 186 -2.43 19.74 -27.02
N TRP A 187 -2.23 18.72 -27.85
CA TRP A 187 -1.26 18.81 -28.96
C TRP A 187 -1.68 19.81 -30.03
N ALA A 188 -2.97 19.88 -30.37
CA ALA A 188 -3.47 20.85 -31.33
C ALA A 188 -3.29 22.29 -30.81
N LEU A 189 -3.65 22.53 -29.55
CA LEU A 189 -3.42 23.79 -28.84
C LEU A 189 -1.92 24.14 -28.81
N SER A 190 -1.08 23.17 -28.47
CA SER A 190 0.37 23.36 -28.35
C SER A 190 1.01 23.79 -29.68
N ARG A 191 0.60 23.14 -30.78
CA ARG A 191 1.07 23.49 -32.14
C ARG A 191 0.66 24.90 -32.52
N PHE A 192 -0.60 25.25 -32.24
CA PHE A 192 -1.17 26.56 -32.57
C PHE A 192 -0.54 27.70 -31.76
N ALA A 193 -0.55 27.60 -30.43
CA ALA A 193 -0.11 28.68 -29.54
C ALA A 193 1.42 28.74 -29.36
N GLY A 194 2.16 27.73 -29.83
CA GLY A 194 3.60 27.65 -29.61
C GLY A 194 3.97 27.49 -28.14
N LEU A 195 3.12 26.81 -27.35
CA LEU A 195 3.27 26.57 -25.91
C LEU A 195 3.27 25.07 -25.63
N TRP A 196 3.97 24.63 -24.60
CA TRP A 196 3.72 23.32 -24.02
C TRP A 196 2.36 23.35 -23.32
N VAL A 197 1.68 22.21 -23.25
CA VAL A 197 0.36 22.12 -22.58
C VAL A 197 0.43 21.09 -21.46
N GLY A 198 0.11 21.50 -20.25
CA GLY A 198 -0.02 20.64 -19.09
C GLY A 198 -1.32 19.84 -19.14
N LEU A 199 -1.22 18.53 -18.95
CA LEU A 199 -2.35 17.64 -18.70
C LEU A 199 -2.28 17.21 -17.24
N LYS A 200 -3.16 17.78 -16.41
CA LYS A 200 -3.24 17.45 -14.99
C LYS A 200 -3.85 16.07 -14.79
N LEU A 201 -3.07 15.16 -14.24
CA LEU A 201 -3.45 13.78 -14.06
C LEU A 201 -3.34 13.40 -12.59
N ILE A 202 -4.49 13.35 -11.92
CA ILE A 202 -4.57 12.89 -10.54
C ILE A 202 -4.78 11.37 -10.48
N LYS A 203 -4.55 10.78 -9.31
CA LYS A 203 -4.82 9.36 -9.04
C LYS A 203 -6.15 8.87 -9.64
N ASP A 204 -7.24 9.60 -9.40
CA ASP A 204 -8.60 9.28 -9.87
C ASP A 204 -8.77 9.27 -11.40
N THR A 205 -7.83 9.84 -12.15
CA THR A 205 -7.83 9.80 -13.62
C THR A 205 -6.89 8.73 -14.17
N VAL A 206 -5.78 8.45 -13.48
CA VAL A 206 -4.69 7.60 -13.98
C VAL A 206 -4.84 6.14 -13.54
N GLU A 207 -5.18 5.92 -12.26
CA GLU A 207 -5.35 4.59 -11.66
C GLU A 207 -6.77 4.04 -11.86
N SER A 208 -7.62 4.81 -12.53
CA SER A 208 -8.96 4.38 -12.91
C SER A 208 -8.95 3.59 -14.22
N THR A 209 -9.78 2.56 -14.27
CA THR A 209 -10.12 1.82 -15.49
C THR A 209 -11.53 2.20 -15.91
N ALA A 210 -11.77 2.43 -17.19
CA ALA A 210 -13.11 2.68 -17.71
C ALA A 210 -13.31 2.07 -19.11
N VAL A 211 -14.55 1.76 -19.44
CA VAL A 211 -14.98 1.53 -20.83
C VAL A 211 -15.14 2.89 -21.51
N VAL A 212 -14.39 3.14 -22.59
CA VAL A 212 -14.34 4.44 -23.29
C VAL A 212 -14.54 4.29 -24.80
N ASP A 213 -14.94 5.38 -25.47
CA ASP A 213 -14.93 5.47 -26.93
C ASP A 213 -13.49 5.71 -27.42
N GLY A 214 -12.92 4.68 -28.03
CA GLY A 214 -11.54 4.65 -28.49
C GLY A 214 -11.32 5.21 -29.91
N ARG A 215 -12.36 5.74 -30.57
CA ARG A 215 -12.25 6.23 -31.95
C ARG A 215 -11.27 7.40 -32.09
N VAL A 216 -10.42 7.32 -33.12
CA VAL A 216 -9.37 8.31 -33.41
C VAL A 216 -9.95 9.69 -33.80
N ASP A 217 -11.13 9.70 -34.41
CA ASP A 217 -11.84 10.86 -34.96
C ASP A 217 -12.92 11.42 -34.02
N ARG A 218 -12.99 10.95 -32.77
CA ARG A 218 -14.00 11.38 -31.79
C ARG A 218 -14.05 12.91 -31.60
N MET A 219 -12.90 13.58 -31.69
CA MET A 219 -12.77 15.03 -31.59
C MET A 219 -12.30 15.66 -32.90
N GLY A 220 -12.92 16.78 -33.29
CA GLY A 220 -12.45 17.67 -34.35
C GLY A 220 -12.01 19.01 -33.77
N PHE A 221 -10.99 19.64 -34.35
CA PHE A 221 -10.42 20.89 -33.84
C PHE A 221 -10.49 22.01 -34.88
N VAL A 222 -10.84 23.21 -34.42
CA VAL A 222 -10.92 24.44 -35.22
C VAL A 222 -9.70 25.31 -34.88
N THR A 223 -9.03 25.83 -35.91
CA THR A 223 -7.96 26.82 -35.73
C THR A 223 -8.58 28.22 -35.80
N PRO A 224 -8.50 29.04 -34.75
CA PRO A 224 -9.06 30.38 -34.76
C PRO A 224 -8.21 31.32 -35.63
N ASP A 225 -8.86 32.33 -36.20
CA ASP A 225 -8.21 33.42 -36.94
C ASP A 225 -7.73 34.49 -35.95
N VAL A 226 -6.44 34.48 -35.63
CA VAL A 226 -5.79 35.43 -34.71
C VAL A 226 -4.63 36.13 -35.41
N ALA A 227 -4.41 37.41 -35.09
CA ALA A 227 -3.30 38.17 -35.64
C ALA A 227 -1.96 37.62 -35.14
N MET A 228 -1.15 37.05 -36.06
CA MET A 228 0.16 36.48 -35.75
C MET A 228 1.22 37.58 -35.61
N PRO A 229 2.10 37.52 -34.59
CA PRO A 229 3.24 38.43 -34.48
C PRO A 229 4.31 38.12 -35.54
N GLU A 230 5.29 39.02 -35.68
CA GLU A 230 6.41 38.81 -36.60
C GLU A 230 7.17 37.51 -36.29
N GLY A 231 7.36 36.68 -37.31
CA GLY A 231 7.96 35.34 -37.19
C GLY A 231 7.09 34.30 -36.47
N GLY A 232 5.82 34.60 -36.16
CA GLY A 232 4.85 33.65 -35.59
C GLY A 232 5.06 33.35 -34.10
N LEU A 233 4.45 32.27 -33.61
CA LEU A 233 4.46 31.88 -32.19
C LEU A 233 5.47 30.77 -31.86
N ASN A 234 5.85 29.98 -32.87
CA ASN A 234 6.66 28.78 -32.70
C ASN A 234 8.16 29.06 -32.50
N ILE A 235 8.87 28.02 -32.08
CA ILE A 235 10.32 28.03 -31.81
C ILE A 235 11.14 28.41 -33.05
N ARG A 236 12.27 29.10 -32.85
CA ARG A 236 13.18 29.57 -33.92
C ARG A 236 14.64 29.57 -33.45
N LEU A 237 15.60 29.63 -34.39
CA LEU A 237 17.05 29.59 -34.09
C LEU A 237 17.57 30.88 -33.44
N VAL A 238 17.24 32.03 -34.03
CA VAL A 238 17.71 33.34 -33.57
C VAL A 238 16.55 33.97 -32.80
N ASP A 239 16.58 33.80 -31.48
CA ASP A 239 15.49 34.19 -30.59
C ASP A 239 16.09 34.77 -29.31
N ASP A 240 16.35 36.09 -29.29
CA ASP A 240 16.90 36.74 -28.11
C ASP A 240 15.90 36.68 -26.93
N ARG A 241 16.41 36.59 -25.70
CA ARG A 241 15.61 36.47 -24.48
C ARG A 241 14.60 37.62 -24.29
N VAL A 242 14.94 38.85 -24.69
CA VAL A 242 14.08 40.02 -24.47
C VAL A 242 12.81 39.98 -25.35
N PRO A 243 12.88 39.69 -26.66
CA PRO A 243 11.69 39.46 -27.49
C PRO A 243 10.79 38.28 -27.11
N GLN A 244 11.31 37.26 -26.43
CA GLN A 244 10.53 36.08 -26.06
C GLN A 244 9.41 36.40 -25.05
N GLU A 245 9.70 37.28 -24.08
CA GLU A 245 8.77 37.67 -23.02
C GLU A 245 7.48 38.34 -23.55
N PRO A 246 7.53 39.43 -24.34
CA PRO A 246 6.31 40.02 -24.90
C PRO A 246 5.60 39.05 -25.85
N ARG A 247 6.31 38.18 -26.56
CA ARG A 247 5.67 37.14 -27.39
C ARG A 247 4.86 36.16 -26.56
N LEU A 248 5.40 35.71 -25.42
CA LEU A 248 4.67 34.84 -24.49
C LEU A 248 3.39 35.50 -23.96
N HIS A 249 3.52 36.69 -23.39
CA HIS A 249 2.40 37.35 -22.69
C HIS A 249 1.38 38.00 -23.62
N ALA A 250 1.82 38.70 -24.68
CA ALA A 250 0.92 39.45 -25.55
C ALA A 250 0.34 38.61 -26.71
N HIS A 251 0.93 37.44 -27.01
CA HIS A 251 0.51 36.65 -28.17
C HIS A 251 0.24 35.18 -27.86
N LYS A 252 1.17 34.44 -27.23
CA LYS A 252 0.99 32.99 -27.03
C LYS A 252 -0.13 32.64 -26.05
N ILE A 253 -0.17 33.30 -24.88
CA ILE A 253 -1.23 33.06 -23.88
C ILE A 253 -2.61 33.45 -24.44
N PRO A 254 -2.80 34.64 -25.05
CA PRO A 254 -4.06 34.97 -25.74
C PRO A 254 -4.44 34.01 -26.86
N ALA A 255 -3.47 33.48 -27.62
CA ALA A 255 -3.73 32.46 -28.64
C ALA A 255 -4.29 31.17 -28.01
N ALA A 256 -3.78 30.76 -26.83
CA ALA A 256 -4.33 29.61 -26.12
C ALA A 256 -5.79 29.82 -25.66
N GLU A 257 -6.13 31.03 -25.25
CA GLU A 257 -7.50 31.42 -24.90
C GLU A 257 -8.43 31.41 -26.14
N ALA A 258 -7.99 32.01 -27.25
CA ALA A 258 -8.75 32.01 -28.50
C ALA A 258 -8.98 30.59 -29.05
N PHE A 259 -8.00 29.69 -28.88
CA PHE A 259 -8.14 28.30 -29.28
C PHE A 259 -9.16 27.56 -28.40
N ALA A 260 -9.18 27.81 -27.09
CA ALA A 260 -10.18 27.26 -26.18
C ALA A 260 -11.60 27.65 -26.59
N ARG A 261 -11.82 28.93 -26.90
CA ARG A 261 -13.09 29.48 -27.37
C ARG A 261 -13.57 28.85 -28.67
N ALA A 262 -12.72 28.82 -29.69
CA ALA A 262 -13.06 28.27 -31.00
C ALA A 262 -13.43 26.78 -30.94
N ASN A 263 -12.85 26.04 -29.99
CA ASN A 263 -13.09 24.61 -29.81
C ASN A 263 -14.14 24.28 -28.75
N ARG A 264 -14.67 25.29 -28.04
CA ARG A 264 -15.66 25.13 -26.94
C ARG A 264 -15.26 24.01 -26.00
N ILE A 265 -14.00 24.07 -25.54
CA ILE A 265 -13.48 23.06 -24.61
C ILE A 265 -14.21 23.17 -23.27
N ASP A 266 -14.53 24.39 -22.86
CA ASP A 266 -15.38 24.71 -21.73
C ASP A 266 -16.85 24.76 -22.15
N ARG A 267 -17.76 24.21 -21.34
CA ARG A 267 -19.15 23.95 -21.76
C ARG A 267 -20.17 24.13 -20.65
N ARG A 268 -21.33 24.70 -20.97
CA ARG A 268 -22.54 24.60 -20.15
C ARG A 268 -23.05 23.16 -20.21
N MET A 269 -23.09 22.50 -19.06
CA MET A 269 -23.47 21.08 -18.95
C MET A 269 -24.89 20.89 -18.40
N LEU A 270 -25.39 21.85 -17.62
CA LEU A 270 -26.72 21.80 -17.01
C LEU A 270 -27.37 23.18 -17.06
N GLY A 271 -28.70 23.20 -17.18
CA GLY A 271 -29.50 24.44 -17.22
C GLY A 271 -29.39 25.19 -18.55
N LYS A 272 -30.00 26.37 -18.60
CA LYS A 272 -30.13 27.22 -19.80
C LYS A 272 -29.77 28.68 -19.48
N PRO A 273 -29.54 29.54 -20.50
CA PRO A 273 -29.44 30.98 -20.29
C PRO A 273 -30.64 31.54 -19.49
N GLY A 274 -30.40 32.52 -18.62
CA GLY A 274 -31.41 33.11 -17.73
C GLY A 274 -31.50 32.49 -16.33
N ALA A 275 -30.67 31.48 -16.02
CA ALA A 275 -30.44 31.00 -14.65
C ALA A 275 -29.92 32.13 -13.74
N LYS A 276 -30.05 31.95 -12.42
CA LYS A 276 -29.60 32.90 -11.38
C LYS A 276 -28.40 32.40 -10.59
N ILE A 277 -28.25 31.09 -10.46
CA ILE A 277 -27.17 30.46 -9.71
C ILE A 277 -26.37 29.56 -10.67
N GLY A 278 -25.06 29.77 -10.73
CA GLY A 278 -24.14 28.99 -11.54
C GLY A 278 -23.14 28.21 -10.70
N PHE A 279 -22.94 26.92 -11.02
CA PHE A 279 -21.86 26.11 -10.46
C PHE A 279 -20.77 25.89 -11.50
N VAL A 280 -19.50 26.08 -11.14
CA VAL A 280 -18.37 25.83 -12.03
C VAL A 280 -17.36 24.87 -11.40
N ALA A 281 -16.89 23.89 -12.17
CA ALA A 281 -15.87 22.94 -11.76
C ALA A 281 -15.08 22.39 -12.95
N ALA A 282 -13.94 21.76 -12.67
CA ALA A 282 -13.08 21.08 -13.64
C ALA A 282 -12.62 19.71 -13.13
N GLY A 283 -12.12 18.86 -14.02
CA GLY A 283 -11.51 17.59 -13.66
C GLY A 283 -12.38 16.71 -12.75
N LYS A 284 -11.76 16.08 -11.75
CA LYS A 284 -12.50 15.28 -10.75
C LYS A 284 -13.57 16.08 -10.02
N SER A 285 -13.30 17.35 -9.66
CA SER A 285 -14.30 18.19 -8.98
C SER A 285 -15.57 18.39 -9.81
N TRP A 286 -15.48 18.28 -11.15
CA TRP A 286 -16.67 18.24 -12.00
C TRP A 286 -17.51 16.97 -11.79
N LEU A 287 -16.87 15.79 -11.74
CA LEU A 287 -17.59 14.54 -11.46
C LEU A 287 -18.20 14.56 -10.06
N ASP A 288 -17.47 15.08 -9.07
CA ASP A 288 -17.97 15.18 -7.70
C ASP A 288 -19.14 16.17 -7.58
N LEU A 289 -19.09 17.30 -8.30
CA LEU A 289 -20.21 18.25 -8.40
C LEU A 289 -21.43 17.61 -9.07
N ALA A 290 -21.25 16.94 -10.22
CA ALA A 290 -22.34 16.30 -10.93
C ALA A 290 -23.04 15.26 -10.03
N HIS A 291 -22.26 14.48 -9.29
CA HIS A 291 -22.76 13.49 -8.34
C HIS A 291 -23.43 14.14 -7.12
N ALA A 292 -22.87 15.23 -6.58
CA ALA A 292 -23.50 16.00 -5.50
C ALA A 292 -24.88 16.55 -5.90
N LEU A 293 -25.01 17.05 -7.13
CA LEU A 293 -26.30 17.49 -7.68
C LEU A 293 -27.29 16.32 -7.79
N GLU A 294 -26.83 15.14 -8.23
CA GLU A 294 -27.66 13.91 -8.27
C GLU A 294 -28.12 13.49 -6.87
N LEU A 295 -27.24 13.53 -5.86
CA LEU A 295 -27.57 13.21 -4.47
C LEU A 295 -28.64 14.16 -3.89
N LEU A 296 -28.64 15.43 -4.32
CA LEU A 296 -29.66 16.42 -3.98
C LEU A 296 -30.94 16.30 -4.82
N GLY A 297 -30.99 15.40 -5.80
CA GLY A 297 -32.11 15.24 -6.72
C GLY A 297 -32.20 16.32 -7.80
N ILE A 298 -31.12 17.04 -8.07
CA ILE A 298 -31.05 18.16 -9.02
C ILE A 298 -30.66 17.63 -10.40
N GLY A 299 -31.66 17.10 -11.12
CA GLY A 299 -31.55 16.77 -12.55
C GLY A 299 -31.80 17.97 -13.47
N ALA A 300 -31.86 17.75 -14.79
CA ALA A 300 -32.07 18.82 -15.78
C ALA A 300 -33.35 19.63 -15.57
N ALA A 301 -34.49 18.96 -15.37
CA ALA A 301 -35.76 19.63 -15.13
C ALA A 301 -35.78 20.42 -13.82
N GLU A 302 -35.18 19.86 -12.77
CA GLU A 302 -35.10 20.50 -11.47
C GLU A 302 -34.17 21.71 -11.48
N ALA A 303 -33.01 21.61 -12.14
CA ALA A 303 -32.11 22.74 -12.33
C ALA A 303 -32.78 23.91 -13.04
N GLU A 304 -33.58 23.66 -14.09
CA GLU A 304 -34.36 24.70 -14.76
C GLU A 304 -35.39 25.34 -13.82
N ARG A 305 -36.13 24.53 -13.05
CA ARG A 305 -37.11 25.02 -12.06
C ARG A 305 -36.46 25.91 -11.00
N LEU A 306 -35.28 25.52 -10.52
CA LEU A 306 -34.54 26.25 -9.50
C LEU A 306 -33.82 27.48 -10.03
N GLY A 307 -33.67 27.62 -11.35
CA GLY A 307 -32.84 28.66 -11.96
C GLY A 307 -31.35 28.41 -11.75
N VAL A 308 -30.93 27.15 -11.82
CA VAL A 308 -29.55 26.68 -11.64
C VAL A 308 -28.94 26.29 -12.99
N THR A 309 -27.65 26.60 -13.18
CA THR A 309 -26.85 26.12 -14.31
C THR A 309 -25.49 25.62 -13.84
N ALA A 310 -24.86 24.73 -14.60
CA ALA A 310 -23.51 24.25 -14.32
C ALA A 310 -22.62 24.38 -15.56
N TYR A 311 -21.37 24.79 -15.34
CA TYR A 311 -20.35 25.00 -16.37
C TYR A 311 -19.12 24.14 -16.06
N LYS A 312 -18.71 23.34 -17.04
CA LYS A 312 -17.53 22.51 -16.97
C LYS A 312 -16.38 23.21 -17.67
N VAL A 313 -15.28 23.41 -16.94
CA VAL A 313 -14.02 23.92 -17.47
C VAL A 313 -13.13 22.74 -17.85
N GLY A 314 -12.66 22.71 -19.10
CA GLY A 314 -11.67 21.77 -19.60
C GLY A 314 -10.26 22.36 -19.59
N GLN A 315 -10.11 23.63 -19.99
CA GLN A 315 -8.86 24.38 -19.91
C GLN A 315 -8.88 25.29 -18.68
N VAL A 316 -8.28 24.82 -17.58
CA VAL A 316 -8.33 25.56 -16.30
C VAL A 316 -7.47 26.81 -16.31
N TRP A 317 -6.46 26.88 -17.17
CA TRP A 317 -5.69 28.09 -17.42
C TRP A 317 -5.08 28.10 -18.84
N PRO A 318 -5.04 29.26 -19.53
CA PRO A 318 -5.88 30.42 -19.26
C PRO A 318 -7.36 30.06 -19.50
N LEU A 319 -8.25 30.52 -18.62
CA LEU A 319 -9.70 30.38 -18.80
C LEU A 319 -10.16 31.13 -20.06
N ASP A 320 -11.08 30.56 -20.84
CA ASP A 320 -11.79 31.30 -21.91
C ASP A 320 -12.68 32.38 -21.28
N ARG A 321 -12.19 33.62 -21.24
CA ARG A 321 -12.88 34.70 -20.55
C ARG A 321 -14.18 35.08 -21.24
N GLU A 322 -14.21 35.05 -22.56
CA GLU A 322 -15.37 35.49 -23.33
C GLU A 322 -16.53 34.50 -23.18
N SER A 323 -16.31 33.20 -23.40
CA SER A 323 -17.41 32.22 -23.23
C SER A 323 -17.81 32.04 -21.77
N PHE A 324 -16.90 32.27 -20.82
CA PHE A 324 -17.27 32.30 -19.40
C PHE A 324 -18.15 33.51 -19.08
N ALA A 325 -17.83 34.70 -19.59
CA ALA A 325 -18.64 35.90 -19.42
C ALA A 325 -20.04 35.75 -20.06
N GLU A 326 -20.10 35.18 -21.26
CA GLU A 326 -21.37 34.82 -21.93
C GLU A 326 -22.21 33.83 -21.09
N TRP A 327 -21.56 32.86 -20.44
CA TRP A 327 -22.26 31.94 -19.54
C TRP A 327 -22.76 32.63 -18.25
N ALA A 328 -21.96 33.57 -17.72
CA ALA A 328 -22.22 34.31 -16.50
C ALA A 328 -23.30 35.38 -16.61
N GLU A 329 -23.70 35.75 -17.85
CA GLU A 329 -24.74 36.74 -18.09
C GLU A 329 -26.06 36.35 -17.39
N GLY A 330 -26.56 37.26 -16.55
CA GLY A 330 -27.80 37.08 -15.79
C GLY A 330 -27.69 36.32 -14.47
N LEU A 331 -26.51 35.75 -14.16
CA LEU A 331 -26.24 35.14 -12.86
C LEU A 331 -26.11 36.19 -11.75
N GLU A 332 -26.63 35.85 -10.58
CA GLU A 332 -26.50 36.63 -9.33
C GLU A 332 -25.49 35.98 -8.39
N LEU A 333 -25.23 34.68 -8.57
CA LEU A 333 -24.30 33.89 -7.78
C LEU A 333 -23.56 32.86 -8.65
N ILE A 334 -22.24 32.86 -8.57
CA ILE A 334 -21.37 31.81 -9.11
C ILE A 334 -20.66 31.10 -7.93
N VAL A 335 -20.67 29.78 -7.95
CA VAL A 335 -20.02 28.93 -6.95
C VAL A 335 -18.95 28.08 -7.63
N CYS A 336 -17.69 28.34 -7.29
CA CYS A 336 -16.53 27.60 -7.79
C CYS A 336 -16.30 26.37 -6.90
N VAL A 337 -16.55 25.18 -7.44
CA VAL A 337 -16.28 23.91 -6.77
C VAL A 337 -14.92 23.40 -7.25
N GLU A 338 -13.90 23.68 -6.45
CA GLU A 338 -12.51 23.44 -6.81
C GLU A 338 -11.77 22.87 -5.62
N GLU A 339 -11.03 21.77 -5.81
CA GLU A 339 -10.16 21.20 -4.79
C GLU A 339 -8.78 21.88 -4.79
N LYS A 340 -8.07 21.84 -3.66
CA LYS A 340 -6.76 22.49 -3.49
C LYS A 340 -6.80 24.01 -3.65
N ARG A 341 -5.64 24.61 -3.95
CA ARG A 341 -5.45 26.05 -4.18
C ARG A 341 -6.25 26.46 -5.42
N LYS A 342 -7.06 27.50 -5.26
CA LYS A 342 -8.07 27.89 -6.25
C LYS A 342 -7.46 28.61 -7.45
N VAL A 343 -7.58 28.03 -8.64
CA VAL A 343 -7.15 28.56 -9.93
C VAL A 343 -8.34 29.16 -10.68
N ILE A 344 -9.47 28.47 -10.72
CA ILE A 344 -10.68 28.94 -11.40
C ILE A 344 -11.27 30.14 -10.66
N GLU A 345 -11.44 30.03 -9.33
CA GLU A 345 -12.06 31.11 -8.54
C GLU A 345 -11.33 32.46 -8.71
N GLY A 346 -9.99 32.43 -8.74
CA GLY A 346 -9.19 33.64 -8.91
C GLY A 346 -9.40 34.31 -10.27
N GLN A 347 -9.41 33.52 -11.35
CA GLN A 347 -9.66 34.02 -12.70
C GLN A 347 -11.08 34.55 -12.88
N VAL A 348 -12.08 33.87 -12.31
CA VAL A 348 -13.47 34.31 -12.37
C VAL A 348 -13.68 35.61 -11.62
N LYS A 349 -13.06 35.76 -10.43
CA LYS A 349 -13.13 37.01 -9.66
C LYS A 349 -12.45 38.17 -10.37
N ASP A 350 -11.31 37.93 -11.02
CA ASP A 350 -10.63 38.94 -11.83
C ASP A 350 -11.46 39.35 -13.06
N LEU A 351 -11.98 38.35 -13.80
CA LEU A 351 -12.80 38.57 -14.99
C LEU A 351 -14.07 39.36 -14.72
N LEU A 352 -14.77 39.03 -13.63
CA LEU A 352 -16.09 39.58 -13.32
C LEU A 352 -16.04 40.70 -12.26
N PHE A 353 -14.83 41.19 -11.97
CA PHE A 353 -14.65 42.30 -11.03
C PHE A 353 -15.40 43.54 -11.51
N GLY A 354 -16.30 44.06 -10.68
CA GLY A 354 -17.10 45.25 -11.00
C GLY A 354 -18.50 44.96 -11.59
N THR A 355 -18.86 43.69 -11.85
CA THR A 355 -20.22 43.33 -12.27
C THR A 355 -21.21 43.55 -11.12
N PRO A 356 -22.14 44.53 -11.18
CA PRO A 356 -23.00 44.87 -10.05
C PRO A 356 -23.94 43.71 -9.69
N GLY A 357 -24.03 43.38 -8.40
CA GLY A 357 -24.96 42.38 -7.88
C GLY A 357 -24.53 40.92 -8.02
N LEU A 358 -23.46 40.62 -8.75
CA LEU A 358 -22.92 39.27 -8.87
C LEU A 358 -22.00 38.93 -7.69
N ARG A 359 -22.25 37.77 -7.06
CA ARG A 359 -21.38 37.17 -6.03
C ARG A 359 -20.61 35.98 -6.59
N VAL A 360 -19.33 35.86 -6.24
CA VAL A 360 -18.50 34.68 -6.57
C VAL A 360 -18.00 34.04 -5.28
N LEU A 361 -18.46 32.82 -5.01
CA LEU A 361 -18.09 31.99 -3.86
C LEU A 361 -17.22 30.82 -4.30
N GLY A 362 -16.47 30.23 -3.37
CA GLY A 362 -15.59 29.08 -3.67
C GLY A 362 -14.87 28.60 -2.41
N ALA A 363 -13.69 29.16 -2.12
CA ALA A 363 -12.96 28.89 -0.89
C ALA A 363 -13.75 29.30 0.35
N ARG A 364 -14.44 30.45 0.28
CA ARG A 364 -15.27 30.99 1.35
C ARG A 364 -16.69 31.26 0.88
N ASP A 365 -17.63 31.20 1.83
CA ASP A 365 -19.00 31.61 1.62
C ASP A 365 -19.19 33.13 1.81
N GLY A 366 -20.43 33.61 1.70
CA GLY A 366 -20.77 35.02 1.88
C GLY A 366 -20.56 35.56 3.29
N ALA A 367 -20.43 34.70 4.30
CA ALA A 367 -20.12 35.07 5.69
C ALA A 367 -18.61 35.00 5.99
N GLY A 368 -17.79 34.61 5.01
CA GLY A 368 -16.35 34.42 5.17
C GLY A 368 -15.96 33.09 5.80
N ALA A 369 -16.89 32.18 6.07
CA ALA A 369 -16.60 30.84 6.54
C ALA A 369 -16.09 29.95 5.40
N GLU A 370 -15.36 28.87 5.72
CA GLU A 370 -14.84 27.95 4.71
C GLU A 370 -15.98 27.18 4.03
N LEU A 371 -16.05 27.33 2.70
CA LEU A 371 -17.02 26.63 1.85
C LEU A 371 -16.36 25.36 1.27
N PHE A 372 -15.31 25.52 0.46
CA PHE A 372 -14.48 24.42 -0.05
C PHE A 372 -12.99 24.58 0.34
N PRO A 373 -12.41 23.63 1.10
CA PRO A 373 -11.06 23.76 1.64
C PRO A 373 -9.99 23.86 0.55
N ALA A 374 -8.90 24.56 0.87
CA ALA A 374 -7.70 24.62 0.01
C ALA A 374 -6.73 23.45 0.23
N HIS A 375 -7.07 22.53 1.14
CA HIS A 375 -6.31 21.34 1.50
C HIS A 375 -7.21 20.10 1.40
N GLY A 376 -6.62 18.90 1.51
CA GLY A 376 -7.38 17.64 1.38
C GLY A 376 -7.98 17.43 -0.02
N VAL A 377 -9.05 16.65 -0.09
CA VAL A 377 -9.84 16.39 -1.29
C VAL A 377 -11.29 16.74 -1.03
N LEU A 378 -12.00 17.12 -2.09
CA LEU A 378 -13.45 17.23 -2.04
C LEU A 378 -14.08 15.87 -2.34
N ASP A 379 -15.24 15.62 -1.73
CA ASP A 379 -16.09 14.46 -1.98
C ASP A 379 -17.54 14.90 -2.27
N PRO A 380 -18.33 14.08 -2.98
CA PRO A 380 -19.70 14.42 -3.38
C PRO A 380 -20.65 14.72 -2.21
N VAL A 381 -20.47 14.08 -1.04
CA VAL A 381 -21.34 14.29 0.13
C VAL A 381 -21.07 15.65 0.74
N MET A 382 -19.80 16.01 0.95
CA MET A 382 -19.41 17.34 1.40
C MET A 382 -19.93 18.42 0.44
N ILE A 383 -19.75 18.23 -0.87
CA ILE A 383 -20.22 19.19 -1.87
C ILE A 383 -21.75 19.30 -1.82
N GLY A 384 -22.47 18.18 -1.75
CA GLY A 384 -23.93 18.14 -1.66
C GLY A 384 -24.46 18.83 -0.41
N GLU A 385 -23.87 18.60 0.76
CA GLU A 385 -24.22 19.31 2.00
C GLU A 385 -24.06 20.83 1.85
N LYS A 386 -22.91 21.27 1.34
CA LYS A 386 -22.58 22.69 1.17
C LYS A 386 -23.47 23.37 0.13
N ILE A 387 -23.74 22.70 -1.00
CA ILE A 387 -24.67 23.20 -2.03
C ILE A 387 -26.09 23.25 -1.49
N GLY A 388 -26.55 22.21 -0.78
CA GLY A 388 -27.89 22.21 -0.17
C GLY A 388 -28.07 23.34 0.85
N ALA A 389 -27.05 23.62 1.68
CA ALA A 389 -27.05 24.76 2.59
C ALA A 389 -27.07 26.11 1.85
N LEU A 390 -26.34 26.21 0.75
CA LEU A 390 -26.33 27.40 -0.09
C LEU A 390 -27.70 27.64 -0.76
N LEU A 391 -28.34 26.59 -1.28
CA LEU A 391 -29.67 26.72 -1.90
C LEU A 391 -30.75 27.12 -0.87
N GLU A 392 -30.64 26.67 0.38
CA GLU A 392 -31.49 27.17 1.48
C GLU A 392 -31.25 28.66 1.73
N ALA A 393 -29.99 29.09 1.85
CA ALA A 393 -29.65 30.50 2.06
C ALA A 393 -30.13 31.41 0.93
N GLU A 394 -30.18 30.91 -0.30
CA GLU A 394 -30.69 31.61 -1.48
C GLU A 394 -32.22 31.48 -1.66
N SER A 395 -32.93 30.88 -0.70
CA SER A 395 -34.39 30.66 -0.75
C SER A 395 -34.84 29.86 -1.99
N ARG A 396 -34.00 28.91 -2.41
CA ARG A 396 -34.19 27.97 -3.53
C ARG A 396 -34.27 26.51 -3.08
N GLU A 397 -34.32 26.24 -1.77
CA GLU A 397 -34.50 24.89 -1.26
C GLU A 397 -35.92 24.36 -1.55
N THR A 398 -36.01 23.04 -1.75
CA THR A 398 -37.27 22.30 -1.84
C THR A 398 -37.29 21.24 -0.75
N GLU A 399 -38.48 20.73 -0.39
CA GLU A 399 -38.61 19.67 0.61
C GLU A 399 -37.75 18.43 0.28
N ALA A 400 -37.64 18.09 -1.01
CA ALA A 400 -36.77 17.01 -1.49
C ALA A 400 -35.28 17.28 -1.23
N ILE A 401 -34.82 18.52 -1.48
CA ILE A 401 -33.44 18.95 -1.22
C ILE A 401 -33.15 18.97 0.28
N ALA A 402 -34.08 19.49 1.09
CA ALA A 402 -33.94 19.50 2.56
C ALA A 402 -33.79 18.07 3.11
N ALA A 403 -34.64 17.15 2.64
CA ALA A 403 -34.57 15.74 3.00
C ALA A 403 -33.27 15.07 2.51
N ALA A 404 -32.83 15.36 1.29
CA ALA A 404 -31.55 14.87 0.76
C ALA A 404 -30.38 15.35 1.62
N ARG A 405 -30.32 16.65 1.92
CA ARG A 405 -29.30 17.25 2.77
C ARG A 405 -29.27 16.65 4.17
N ALA A 406 -30.43 16.43 4.79
CA ALA A 406 -30.50 15.78 6.10
C ALA A 406 -29.89 14.37 6.08
N ARG A 407 -30.16 13.59 5.02
CA ARG A 407 -29.56 12.27 4.82
C ARG A 407 -28.04 12.34 4.64
N LEU A 408 -27.55 13.31 3.86
CA LEU A 408 -26.10 13.52 3.68
C LEU A 408 -25.42 13.86 5.01
N ALA A 409 -26.01 14.78 5.79
CA ALA A 409 -25.51 15.17 7.11
C ALA A 409 -25.48 14.02 8.12
N GLU A 410 -26.47 13.13 8.11
CA GLU A 410 -26.49 11.92 8.93
C GLU A 410 -25.38 10.95 8.49
N SER A 411 -25.24 10.75 7.19
CA SER A 411 -24.22 9.89 6.57
C SER A 411 -22.80 10.31 6.97
N ARG A 412 -22.50 11.61 6.92
CA ARG A 412 -21.20 12.17 7.30
C ARG A 412 -20.90 12.01 8.80
N ARG A 413 -21.89 12.12 9.67
CA ARG A 413 -21.70 11.88 11.12
C ARG A 413 -21.35 10.42 11.41
N ALA A 414 -21.89 9.48 10.63
CA ALA A 414 -21.61 8.06 10.78
C ALA A 414 -20.20 7.65 10.33
N ASP A 415 -19.54 8.46 9.49
CA ASP A 415 -18.19 8.22 8.97
C ASP A 415 -17.07 8.48 10.02
N ASN A 416 -17.35 9.30 11.05
CA ASN A 416 -16.38 9.68 12.10
C ASN A 416 -16.12 8.61 13.18
N GLY A 417 -16.43 7.34 12.92
CA GLY A 417 -16.22 6.25 13.88
C GLY A 417 -14.73 5.96 14.12
N ALA A 418 -14.33 5.72 15.38
CA ALA A 418 -12.97 5.29 15.69
C ALA A 418 -12.67 3.91 15.08
N ALA A 419 -11.56 3.77 14.36
CA ALA A 419 -11.16 2.50 13.78
C ALA A 419 -10.77 1.51 14.89
N LEU A 420 -11.44 0.36 14.94
CA LEU A 420 -11.15 -0.72 15.90
C LEU A 420 -9.76 -1.36 15.66
N ALA A 421 -9.28 -1.33 14.42
CA ALA A 421 -7.94 -1.78 14.03
C ALA A 421 -7.51 -1.09 12.72
N ALA A 422 -6.20 -0.94 12.50
CA ALA A 422 -5.63 -0.37 11.28
C ALA A 422 -4.55 -1.27 10.67
N ARG A 423 -4.47 -1.30 9.33
CA ARG A 423 -3.38 -1.94 8.58
C ARG A 423 -2.35 -0.88 8.13
N LEU A 424 -1.35 -0.64 8.97
CA LEU A 424 -0.26 0.28 8.65
C LEU A 424 0.67 -0.28 7.56
N PRO A 425 1.27 0.59 6.72
CA PRO A 425 2.29 0.21 5.75
C PRO A 425 3.45 -0.54 6.39
N TYR A 426 3.91 -1.62 5.75
CA TYR A 426 4.95 -2.48 6.34
C TYR A 426 5.85 -3.13 5.28
N PHE A 427 6.98 -3.68 5.71
CA PHE A 427 7.91 -4.38 4.82
C PHE A 427 7.40 -5.77 4.41
N CYS A 428 7.74 -6.18 3.19
CA CYS A 428 7.52 -7.55 2.75
C CYS A 428 8.26 -8.56 3.66
N ALA A 429 7.73 -9.78 3.78
CA ALA A 429 8.44 -10.87 4.46
C ALA A 429 9.84 -11.05 3.86
N GLY A 430 10.89 -11.08 4.68
CA GLY A 430 12.28 -11.20 4.21
C GLY A 430 12.82 -10.00 3.43
N CYS A 431 12.21 -8.81 3.56
CA CYS A 431 12.71 -7.59 2.92
C CYS A 431 14.11 -7.21 3.40
N PRO A 432 15.05 -6.81 2.51
CA PRO A 432 16.38 -6.34 2.90
C PRO A 432 16.35 -5.11 3.82
N HIS A 433 15.33 -4.25 3.66
CA HIS A 433 15.11 -3.08 4.51
C HIS A 433 14.87 -3.41 5.99
N ASN A 434 14.47 -4.65 6.33
CA ASN A 434 14.33 -5.06 7.73
C ASN A 434 15.67 -5.03 8.48
N THR A 435 16.78 -5.23 7.77
CA THR A 435 18.13 -5.21 8.34
C THR A 435 18.85 -3.92 7.97
N SER A 436 18.79 -3.49 6.70
CA SER A 436 19.58 -2.35 6.23
C SER A 436 19.16 -1.02 6.86
N THR A 437 17.94 -0.87 7.37
CA THR A 437 17.48 0.39 7.99
C THR A 437 17.82 0.51 9.47
N LYS A 438 18.29 -0.57 10.11
CA LYS A 438 18.78 -0.50 11.50
C LYS A 438 20.13 0.23 11.54
N VAL A 439 20.34 1.04 12.56
CA VAL A 439 21.60 1.74 12.83
C VAL A 439 22.15 1.39 14.21
N PRO A 440 23.46 1.57 14.46
CA PRO A 440 24.06 1.30 15.76
C PRO A 440 23.46 2.17 16.86
N GLU A 441 23.42 1.63 18.09
CA GLU A 441 22.99 2.37 19.28
C GLU A 441 23.66 3.75 19.40
N GLY A 442 22.87 4.75 19.81
CA GLY A 442 23.29 6.15 19.90
C GLY A 442 23.39 6.89 18.56
N SER A 443 23.15 6.21 17.44
CA SER A 443 23.15 6.79 16.09
C SER A 443 21.74 7.14 15.64
N ARG A 444 21.62 8.03 14.66
CA ARG A 444 20.37 8.32 13.94
C ARG A 444 20.58 8.25 12.44
N ALA A 445 19.52 8.01 11.69
CA ALA A 445 19.55 8.05 10.23
C ALA A 445 18.44 8.91 9.64
N TYR A 446 18.65 9.39 8.42
CA TYR A 446 17.58 9.90 7.56
C TYR A 446 16.98 8.79 6.70
N ALA A 447 15.66 8.85 6.50
CA ALA A 447 14.99 8.01 5.51
C ALA A 447 15.18 8.59 4.11
N GLY A 448 15.52 7.72 3.16
CA GLY A 448 15.42 8.04 1.73
C GLY A 448 13.99 7.86 1.20
N ILE A 449 13.78 8.25 -0.05
CA ILE A 449 12.52 8.01 -0.75
C ILE A 449 12.38 6.52 -1.13
N GLY A 450 11.13 6.06 -1.28
CA GLY A 450 10.82 4.67 -1.59
C GLY A 450 10.55 3.84 -0.33
N CYS A 451 10.95 2.57 -0.33
CA CYS A 451 10.70 1.68 0.81
C CYS A 451 11.38 2.17 2.10
N HIS A 452 12.47 2.94 2.02
CA HIS A 452 13.10 3.59 3.17
C HIS A 452 12.13 4.49 3.95
N TYR A 453 11.17 5.15 3.27
CA TYR A 453 10.16 5.98 3.91
C TYR A 453 9.22 5.18 4.83
N LEU A 454 8.98 3.89 4.54
CA LEU A 454 8.11 3.05 5.36
C LEU A 454 8.62 2.88 6.81
N VAL A 455 9.91 3.15 7.04
CA VAL A 455 10.51 3.13 8.38
C VAL A 455 9.88 4.17 9.31
N GLN A 456 9.31 5.26 8.78
CA GLN A 456 8.60 6.26 9.59
C GLN A 456 7.40 5.69 10.34
N PHE A 457 6.82 4.57 9.87
CA PHE A 457 5.76 3.83 10.56
C PHE A 457 6.32 2.73 11.47
N MET A 458 7.62 2.77 11.75
CA MET A 458 8.33 1.76 12.51
C MET A 458 9.14 2.29 13.67
N ASP A 459 9.34 1.43 14.66
CA ASP A 459 10.13 1.72 15.85
C ASP A 459 11.62 1.55 15.52
N ARG A 460 12.21 2.61 14.95
CA ARG A 460 13.58 2.67 14.42
C ARG A 460 14.13 4.08 14.59
N GLU A 461 15.44 4.16 14.83
CA GLU A 461 16.23 5.41 14.87
C GLU A 461 16.50 5.99 13.46
N THR A 462 15.47 5.99 12.61
CA THR A 462 15.52 6.56 11.25
C THR A 462 14.36 7.52 11.10
N GLU A 463 14.66 8.81 11.19
CA GLU A 463 13.68 9.87 11.33
C GLU A 463 13.91 10.94 10.27
N GLY A 464 12.82 11.57 9.84
CA GLY A 464 12.88 12.61 8.83
C GLY A 464 13.24 12.09 7.44
N PHE A 465 13.03 12.96 6.45
CA PHE A 465 13.20 12.68 5.03
C PHE A 465 13.30 14.01 4.28
N THR A 466 13.71 13.95 3.01
CA THR A 466 13.83 15.11 2.12
C THR A 466 13.40 14.71 0.71
N GLN A 467 13.39 15.65 -0.24
CA GLN A 467 13.02 15.37 -1.63
C GLN A 467 13.95 14.35 -2.28
N MET A 468 13.43 13.60 -3.26
CA MET A 468 14.21 12.63 -4.04
C MET A 468 15.38 13.33 -4.76
N GLY A 469 16.58 12.77 -4.61
CA GLY A 469 17.83 13.33 -5.11
C GLY A 469 18.51 14.32 -4.14
N GLY A 470 17.84 14.71 -3.05
CA GLY A 470 18.39 15.57 -1.99
C GLY A 470 18.83 14.80 -0.75
N GLU A 471 18.68 13.47 -0.72
CA GLU A 471 18.95 12.64 0.45
C GLU A 471 20.34 12.91 1.04
N GLY A 472 20.40 13.29 2.31
CA GLY A 472 21.65 13.57 3.03
C GLY A 472 22.19 14.98 2.85
N ALA A 473 21.79 15.73 1.81
CA ALA A 473 22.23 17.12 1.63
C ALA A 473 21.71 18.05 2.73
N ASN A 474 20.57 17.71 3.35
CA ASN A 474 20.06 18.41 4.52
C ASN A 474 21.04 18.39 5.72
N TRP A 475 21.87 17.35 5.84
CA TRP A 475 22.93 17.29 6.85
C TRP A 475 24.02 18.34 6.63
N ILE A 476 24.27 18.78 5.39
CA ILE A 476 25.21 19.88 5.11
C ILE A 476 24.78 21.15 5.85
N GLY A 477 23.47 21.42 5.88
CA GLY A 477 22.91 22.56 6.60
C GLY A 477 22.79 22.33 8.11
N GLU A 478 22.58 21.10 8.57
CA GLU A 478 22.45 20.82 10.02
C GLU A 478 23.79 20.67 10.74
N ALA A 479 24.78 20.02 10.13
CA ALA A 479 26.04 19.63 10.78
C ALA A 479 26.76 20.79 11.50
N PRO A 480 26.86 22.01 10.94
CA PRO A 480 27.51 23.13 11.61
C PRO A 480 26.81 23.61 12.88
N PHE A 481 25.55 23.25 13.09
CA PHE A 481 24.71 23.69 14.21
C PHE A 481 24.30 22.55 15.14
N SER A 482 24.84 21.35 14.94
CA SER A 482 24.51 20.15 15.71
C SER A 482 25.66 19.77 16.66
N SER A 483 25.33 19.35 17.88
CA SER A 483 26.30 18.69 18.77
C SER A 483 26.58 17.24 18.36
N ARG A 484 25.78 16.70 17.44
CA ARG A 484 25.97 15.35 16.90
C ARG A 484 27.03 15.38 15.79
N PRO A 485 28.07 14.53 15.87
CA PRO A 485 29.17 14.60 14.91
C PRO A 485 28.91 13.84 13.61
N HIS A 486 27.90 12.97 13.54
CA HIS A 486 27.68 12.05 12.41
C HIS A 486 26.22 11.61 12.29
N VAL A 487 25.78 11.38 11.05
CA VAL A 487 24.49 10.74 10.73
C VAL A 487 24.64 9.64 9.66
N PHE A 488 23.72 8.69 9.68
CA PHE A 488 23.53 7.76 8.57
C PHE A 488 22.50 8.30 7.57
N VAL A 489 22.68 8.03 6.28
CA VAL A 489 21.72 8.44 5.23
C VAL A 489 21.33 7.21 4.44
N ASN A 490 20.07 6.78 4.52
CA ASN A 490 19.61 5.63 3.73
C ASN A 490 19.21 6.10 2.33
N ILE A 491 19.72 5.44 1.29
CA ILE A 491 19.42 5.74 -0.10
C ILE A 491 19.28 4.45 -0.91
N GLY A 492 18.36 4.40 -1.88
CA GLY A 492 18.21 3.24 -2.77
C GLY A 492 19.05 3.40 -4.04
N ASP A 493 19.33 2.30 -4.73
CA ASP A 493 19.95 2.29 -6.06
C ASP A 493 19.21 3.15 -7.11
N GLY A 494 17.87 3.14 -7.09
CA GLY A 494 17.07 4.00 -7.97
C GLY A 494 17.21 5.50 -7.65
N THR A 495 17.18 5.89 -6.37
CA THR A 495 17.32 7.31 -5.99
C THR A 495 18.76 7.81 -6.12
N TYR A 496 19.73 6.93 -5.90
CA TYR A 496 21.14 7.19 -6.21
C TYR A 496 21.32 7.58 -7.68
N ASN A 497 20.77 6.78 -8.60
CA ASN A 497 20.91 6.97 -10.04
C ASN A 497 20.13 8.18 -10.56
N HIS A 498 18.94 8.44 -10.00
CA HIS A 498 18.09 9.56 -10.39
C HIS A 498 18.77 10.91 -10.19
N SER A 499 19.31 11.16 -8.99
CA SER A 499 20.02 12.41 -8.65
C SER A 499 20.85 12.34 -7.36
N GLY A 500 20.73 11.26 -6.57
CA GLY A 500 21.40 11.13 -5.28
C GLY A 500 22.93 11.19 -5.35
N ILE A 501 23.53 10.78 -6.47
CA ILE A 501 24.98 10.95 -6.70
C ILE A 501 25.42 12.43 -6.56
N MET A 502 24.59 13.40 -6.96
CA MET A 502 24.89 14.83 -6.79
C MET A 502 24.84 15.25 -5.33
N ALA A 503 23.86 14.78 -4.56
CA ALA A 503 23.79 15.04 -3.12
C ALA A 503 25.02 14.46 -2.37
N ILE A 504 25.45 13.25 -2.73
CA ILE A 504 26.65 12.63 -2.13
C ILE A 504 27.91 13.46 -2.45
N ARG A 505 28.08 13.87 -3.72
CA ARG A 505 29.21 14.74 -4.11
C ARG A 505 29.20 16.08 -3.38
N ALA A 506 28.03 16.69 -3.21
CA ALA A 506 27.89 17.92 -2.44
C ALA A 506 28.28 17.71 -0.96
N ALA A 507 27.88 16.60 -0.34
CA ALA A 507 28.27 16.28 1.03
C ALA A 507 29.78 16.02 1.17
N ILE A 508 30.41 15.34 0.20
CA ILE A 508 31.87 15.17 0.14
C ILE A 508 32.56 16.53 0.05
N ALA A 509 32.10 17.40 -0.86
CA ALA A 509 32.67 18.74 -1.05
C ALA A 509 32.51 19.63 0.18
N ALA A 510 31.40 19.49 0.92
CA ALA A 510 31.15 20.21 2.16
C ALA A 510 31.98 19.68 3.36
N GLY A 511 32.66 18.54 3.22
CA GLY A 511 33.50 17.96 4.27
C GLY A 511 32.71 17.50 5.51
N VAL A 512 31.41 17.21 5.37
CA VAL A 512 30.59 16.73 6.50
C VAL A 512 30.80 15.26 6.78
N ASN A 513 30.60 14.88 8.04
CA ASN A 513 30.70 13.50 8.50
C ASN A 513 29.34 12.79 8.35
N ALA A 514 29.23 11.90 7.37
CA ALA A 514 28.02 11.09 7.16
C ALA A 514 28.34 9.75 6.53
N THR A 515 27.56 8.72 6.85
CA THR A 515 27.64 7.42 6.16
C THR A 515 26.41 7.23 5.27
N TYR A 516 26.62 7.25 3.96
CA TYR A 516 25.58 6.91 2.98
C TYR A 516 25.44 5.39 2.89
N LYS A 517 24.25 4.89 3.21
CA LYS A 517 23.87 3.48 3.11
C LYS A 517 23.10 3.28 1.82
N ILE A 518 23.82 2.93 0.76
CA ILE A 518 23.24 2.67 -0.56
C ILE A 518 22.74 1.23 -0.58
N LEU A 519 21.43 1.03 -0.50
CA LEU A 519 20.81 -0.28 -0.68
C LEU A 519 20.63 -0.55 -2.17
N TYR A 520 21.42 -1.50 -2.70
CA TYR A 520 21.25 -2.03 -4.04
C TYR A 520 20.39 -3.28 -3.99
N ASN A 521 19.19 -3.20 -4.57
CA ASN A 521 18.20 -4.28 -4.51
C ASN A 521 17.71 -4.73 -5.90
N ASP A 522 18.27 -4.15 -6.97
CA ASP A 522 18.02 -4.50 -8.38
C ASP A 522 16.57 -4.24 -8.83
N ALA A 523 15.81 -3.43 -8.07
CA ALA A 523 14.44 -3.13 -8.40
C ALA A 523 13.96 -1.80 -7.81
N VAL A 524 13.33 -0.97 -8.63
CA VAL A 524 12.48 0.12 -8.16
C VAL A 524 11.20 -0.50 -7.57
N ALA A 525 11.30 -0.93 -6.31
CA ALA A 525 10.39 -1.91 -5.72
C ALA A 525 8.93 -1.41 -5.63
N MET A 526 8.75 -0.11 -5.40
CA MET A 526 7.41 0.49 -5.25
C MET A 526 6.70 0.79 -6.56
N THR A 527 7.37 0.66 -7.72
CA THR A 527 6.77 0.87 -9.06
C THR A 527 6.37 -0.46 -9.72
N GLY A 528 6.17 -1.51 -8.91
CA GLY A 528 5.87 -2.85 -9.39
C GLY A 528 7.10 -3.67 -9.77
N GLY A 529 8.30 -3.29 -9.33
CA GLY A 529 9.53 -4.09 -9.48
C GLY A 529 10.26 -3.91 -10.81
N GLN A 530 10.25 -2.68 -11.34
CA GLN A 530 10.97 -2.34 -12.57
C GLN A 530 12.48 -2.32 -12.32
N ALA A 531 13.29 -2.61 -13.34
CA ALA A 531 14.75 -2.52 -13.25
C ALA A 531 15.22 -1.06 -13.10
N ASN A 532 16.42 -0.87 -12.57
CA ASN A 532 17.05 0.45 -12.50
C ASN A 532 17.37 0.98 -13.90
N ASP A 533 17.31 2.31 -14.07
CA ASP A 533 17.56 2.98 -15.36
C ASP A 533 19.07 3.00 -15.69
N GLY A 534 19.41 3.14 -16.98
CA GLY A 534 20.80 3.38 -17.41
C GLY A 534 21.79 2.21 -17.25
N GLY A 535 21.33 1.01 -16.84
CA GLY A 535 22.21 -0.16 -16.70
C GLY A 535 23.23 -0.03 -15.58
N LEU A 536 22.86 0.64 -14.49
CA LEU A 536 23.65 0.74 -13.28
C LEU A 536 23.78 -0.64 -12.61
N ASP A 537 25.01 -1.07 -12.34
CA ASP A 537 25.34 -2.31 -11.62
C ASP A 537 26.07 -1.95 -10.30
N PRO A 538 26.12 -2.85 -9.30
CA PRO A 538 26.69 -2.51 -7.99
C PRO A 538 28.20 -2.24 -8.05
N GLN A 539 28.92 -2.80 -9.03
CA GLN A 539 30.34 -2.57 -9.22
C GLN A 539 30.62 -1.14 -9.70
N LYS A 540 29.81 -0.62 -10.62
CA LYS A 540 29.85 0.78 -11.07
C LYS A 540 29.56 1.74 -9.93
N VAL A 541 28.54 1.48 -9.11
CA VAL A 541 28.24 2.31 -7.93
C VAL A 541 29.46 2.39 -7.01
N ALA A 542 30.10 1.25 -6.72
CA ALA A 542 31.30 1.23 -5.88
C ALA A 542 32.45 2.03 -6.51
N ALA A 543 32.69 1.89 -7.82
CA ALA A 543 33.72 2.61 -8.55
C ALA A 543 33.46 4.13 -8.58
N GLU A 544 32.22 4.54 -8.81
CA GLU A 544 31.79 5.94 -8.80
C GLU A 544 31.98 6.60 -7.44
N MET A 545 31.69 5.88 -6.35
CA MET A 545 31.87 6.40 -4.98
C MET A 545 33.33 6.54 -4.58
N VAL A 546 34.19 5.61 -5.02
CA VAL A 546 35.65 5.77 -4.89
C VAL A 546 36.13 6.98 -5.70
N ALA A 547 35.70 7.10 -6.96
CA ALA A 547 36.08 8.21 -7.83
C ALA A 547 35.55 9.58 -7.35
N ALA A 548 34.39 9.60 -6.70
CA ALA A 548 33.80 10.80 -6.12
C ALA A 548 34.58 11.31 -4.88
N GLY A 549 35.48 10.51 -4.32
CA GLY A 549 36.29 10.88 -3.16
C GLY A 549 35.67 10.53 -1.81
N ALA A 550 34.80 9.51 -1.73
CA ALA A 550 34.34 9.00 -0.44
C ALA A 550 35.53 8.49 0.39
N ALA A 551 35.59 8.88 1.67
CA ALA A 551 36.71 8.55 2.56
C ALA A 551 36.88 7.03 2.77
N ARG A 552 35.79 6.28 2.68
CA ARG A 552 35.77 4.81 2.71
C ARG A 552 34.53 4.28 2.00
N VAL A 553 34.70 3.22 1.21
CA VAL A 553 33.60 2.44 0.62
C VAL A 553 33.70 0.99 1.09
N VAL A 554 32.60 0.45 1.63
CA VAL A 554 32.50 -0.96 2.07
C VAL A 554 31.28 -1.61 1.43
N LEU A 555 31.49 -2.76 0.78
CA LEU A 555 30.44 -3.64 0.29
C LEU A 555 30.00 -4.58 1.40
N VAL A 556 28.71 -4.55 1.74
CA VAL A 556 28.04 -5.54 2.58
C VAL A 556 27.10 -6.35 1.70
N HIS A 557 27.24 -7.67 1.66
CA HIS A 557 26.41 -8.52 0.80
C HIS A 557 25.81 -9.73 1.53
N ASP A 558 24.68 -10.24 1.05
CA ASP A 558 24.14 -11.52 1.50
C ASP A 558 24.90 -12.66 0.81
N PRO A 559 25.65 -13.53 1.54
CA PRO A 559 26.42 -14.62 0.94
C PRO A 559 25.57 -15.66 0.20
N LYS A 560 24.25 -15.64 0.39
CA LYS A 560 23.30 -16.53 -0.30
C LYS A 560 22.96 -16.05 -1.71
N GLU A 561 23.30 -14.82 -2.06
CA GLU A 561 23.15 -14.29 -3.41
C GLU A 561 24.49 -14.52 -4.14
N GLU A 562 24.47 -15.29 -5.22
CA GLU A 562 25.65 -15.59 -6.02
C GLU A 562 26.19 -14.31 -6.67
N ILE A 563 27.20 -13.69 -6.04
CA ILE A 563 27.77 -12.39 -6.45
C ILE A 563 29.23 -12.59 -6.85
N ASP A 564 29.61 -12.09 -8.02
CA ASP A 564 31.02 -11.99 -8.42
C ASP A 564 31.72 -10.85 -7.68
N LEU A 565 32.34 -11.19 -6.54
CA LEU A 565 33.11 -10.26 -5.72
C LEU A 565 34.41 -9.78 -6.40
N SER A 566 34.88 -10.47 -7.44
CA SER A 566 36.14 -10.12 -8.13
C SER A 566 35.97 -8.91 -9.05
N ALA A 567 34.74 -8.63 -9.49
CA ALA A 567 34.39 -7.51 -10.35
C ALA A 567 34.38 -6.15 -9.63
N PHE A 568 34.46 -6.11 -8.30
CA PHE A 568 34.48 -4.86 -7.51
C PHE A 568 35.89 -4.26 -7.43
N PRO A 569 36.01 -2.92 -7.32
CA PRO A 569 37.31 -2.27 -7.13
C PRO A 569 38.10 -2.87 -5.95
N ARG A 570 39.42 -2.98 -6.10
CA ARG A 570 40.30 -3.65 -5.11
C ARG A 570 40.26 -3.01 -3.73
N ASP A 571 40.12 -1.69 -3.67
CA ASP A 571 40.14 -0.91 -2.42
C ASP A 571 38.80 -0.93 -1.67
N VAL A 572 37.75 -1.53 -2.25
CA VAL A 572 36.45 -1.71 -1.60
C VAL A 572 36.49 -2.96 -0.75
N ALA A 573 36.41 -2.79 0.57
CA ALA A 573 36.33 -3.91 1.50
C ALA A 573 35.02 -4.67 1.31
N ARG A 574 35.05 -6.00 1.37
CA ARG A 574 33.87 -6.87 1.25
C ARG A 574 33.59 -7.56 2.57
N ARG A 575 32.37 -7.43 3.05
CA ARG A 575 31.94 -7.96 4.35
C ARG A 575 30.60 -8.69 4.18
N PRO A 576 30.39 -9.82 4.86
CA PRO A 576 29.10 -10.48 4.84
C PRO A 576 28.05 -9.70 5.65
N ARG A 577 26.77 -9.91 5.33
CA ARG A 577 25.62 -9.22 5.96
C ARG A 577 25.58 -9.30 7.49
N ASP A 578 26.08 -10.38 8.09
CA ASP A 578 26.12 -10.55 9.55
C ASP A 578 27.10 -9.59 10.25
N GLU A 579 28.04 -9.00 9.52
CA GLU A 579 28.98 -7.99 10.02
C GLU A 579 28.48 -6.55 9.85
N LEU A 580 27.21 -6.35 9.42
CA LEU A 580 26.65 -5.02 9.14
C LEU A 580 26.83 -4.02 10.29
N ASP A 581 26.51 -4.40 11.53
CA ASP A 581 26.61 -3.51 12.68
C ASP A 581 28.06 -3.10 12.99
N VAL A 582 29.00 -4.05 12.83
CA VAL A 582 30.44 -3.79 12.98
C VAL A 582 30.91 -2.79 11.94
N VAL A 583 30.54 -3.00 10.67
CA VAL A 583 30.86 -2.08 9.57
C VAL A 583 30.28 -0.69 9.82
N GLN A 584 29.02 -0.60 10.26
CA GLN A 584 28.40 0.70 10.55
C GLN A 584 29.13 1.45 11.68
N LYS A 585 29.54 0.75 12.75
CA LYS A 585 30.34 1.33 13.83
C LYS A 585 31.70 1.80 13.32
N GLU A 586 32.40 0.99 12.53
CA GLU A 586 33.68 1.37 11.90
C GLU A 586 33.53 2.64 11.05
N LEU A 587 32.51 2.73 10.19
CA LEU A 587 32.30 3.86 9.28
C LEU A 587 31.88 5.15 9.98
N ARG A 588 31.16 5.06 11.11
CA ARG A 588 30.73 6.21 11.91
C ARG A 588 31.90 7.01 12.49
N GLU A 589 32.99 6.32 12.84
CA GLU A 589 34.16 6.94 13.48
C GLU A 589 35.15 7.56 12.46
N ILE A 590 34.88 7.43 11.15
CA ILE A 590 35.72 7.98 10.09
C ILE A 590 35.23 9.40 9.74
N ASN A 591 36.14 10.38 9.80
CA ASN A 591 35.85 11.74 9.35
C ASN A 591 35.65 11.81 7.83
N GLY A 592 34.73 12.66 7.40
CA GLY A 592 34.29 12.81 6.02
C GLY A 592 33.12 11.88 5.66
N VAL A 593 32.77 11.89 4.38
CA VAL A 593 31.68 11.06 3.87
C VAL A 593 32.18 9.64 3.62
N THR A 594 31.51 8.66 4.21
CA THR A 594 31.72 7.23 3.97
C THR A 594 30.52 6.59 3.29
N VAL A 595 30.73 5.46 2.62
CA VAL A 595 29.70 4.73 1.88
C VAL A 595 29.67 3.27 2.31
N LEU A 596 28.47 2.80 2.66
CA LEU A 596 28.13 1.40 2.85
C LEU A 596 27.21 0.97 1.70
N LEU A 597 27.74 0.20 0.76
CA LEU A 597 26.96 -0.41 -0.32
C LEU A 597 26.39 -1.73 0.17
N TYR A 598 25.09 -1.77 0.46
CA TYR A 598 24.38 -2.97 0.92
C TYR A 598 23.71 -3.66 -0.26
N LEU A 599 24.19 -4.84 -0.64
CA LEU A 599 23.73 -5.60 -1.80
C LEU A 599 22.82 -6.75 -1.35
N GLN A 600 21.52 -6.63 -1.64
CA GLN A 600 20.54 -7.69 -1.41
C GLN A 600 19.27 -7.48 -2.25
N THR A 601 18.93 -8.46 -3.07
CA THR A 601 17.79 -8.41 -4.01
C THR A 601 16.46 -8.19 -3.31
N CYS A 602 15.60 -7.34 -3.89
CA CYS A 602 14.23 -7.07 -3.42
C CYS A 602 13.43 -8.37 -3.18
N ALA A 603 12.84 -8.52 -1.99
CA ALA A 603 12.13 -9.75 -1.61
C ALA A 603 10.91 -10.06 -2.49
N ALA A 604 10.20 -9.02 -2.96
CA ALA A 604 9.06 -9.21 -3.85
C ALA A 604 9.49 -9.74 -5.23
N GLU A 605 10.58 -9.21 -5.79
CA GLU A 605 11.11 -9.70 -7.07
C GLU A 605 11.78 -11.05 -6.95
N LYS A 606 12.51 -11.30 -5.86
CA LYS A 606 13.04 -12.62 -5.53
C LYS A 606 11.96 -13.70 -5.59
N ARG A 607 10.78 -13.45 -5.01
CA ARG A 607 9.63 -14.37 -5.09
C ARG A 607 9.12 -14.56 -6.52
N ARG A 608 8.97 -13.48 -7.29
CA ARG A 608 8.48 -13.52 -8.69
C ARG A 608 9.44 -14.28 -9.59
N ARG A 609 10.74 -14.00 -9.50
CA ARG A 609 11.79 -14.66 -10.30
C ARG A 609 11.92 -16.15 -9.93
N ARG A 610 11.85 -16.52 -8.65
CA ARG A 610 11.80 -17.94 -8.22
C ARG A 610 10.62 -18.70 -8.81
N LYS A 611 9.41 -18.12 -8.82
CA LYS A 611 8.24 -18.74 -9.48
C LYS A 611 8.45 -18.97 -10.99
N ARG A 612 9.28 -18.16 -11.64
CA ARG A 612 9.64 -18.28 -13.06
C ARG A 612 10.91 -19.10 -13.31
N GLY A 613 11.56 -19.63 -12.27
CA GLY A 613 12.84 -20.35 -12.39
C GLY A 613 14.06 -19.46 -12.70
N ALA A 614 13.95 -18.14 -12.55
CA ALA A 614 14.99 -17.17 -12.93
C ALA A 614 15.79 -16.62 -11.73
N PHE A 615 15.74 -17.27 -10.57
CA PHE A 615 16.49 -16.89 -9.37
C PHE A 615 16.69 -18.11 -8.46
N PRO A 616 17.83 -18.24 -7.75
CA PRO A 616 18.07 -19.37 -6.84
C PRO A 616 16.96 -19.52 -5.79
N ASP A 617 16.41 -20.74 -5.70
CA ASP A 617 15.44 -21.10 -4.67
C ASP A 617 16.08 -22.09 -3.69
N PRO A 618 16.48 -21.64 -2.48
CA PRO A 618 17.06 -22.54 -1.48
C PRO A 618 16.07 -23.65 -1.13
N ASP A 619 16.54 -24.90 -1.11
CA ASP A 619 15.74 -26.05 -0.69
C ASP A 619 15.65 -26.17 0.85
N THR A 620 15.65 -25.02 1.53
CA THR A 620 15.60 -24.94 3.00
C THR A 620 14.39 -24.12 3.41
N ARG A 621 13.64 -24.65 4.37
CA ARG A 621 12.48 -23.98 5.00
C ARG A 621 12.65 -23.87 6.50
N VAL A 622 12.06 -22.85 7.12
CA VAL A 622 12.09 -22.70 8.58
C VAL A 622 10.79 -23.20 9.17
N PHE A 623 10.91 -24.08 10.15
CA PHE A 623 9.84 -24.62 10.98
C PHE A 623 10.06 -24.20 12.44
N ILE A 624 8.96 -23.95 13.15
CA ILE A 624 8.98 -23.65 14.59
C ILE A 624 8.22 -24.76 15.29
N ASN A 625 8.90 -25.50 16.17
CA ASN A 625 8.22 -26.44 17.06
C ASN A 625 7.39 -25.64 18.10
N PRO A 626 6.05 -25.72 18.05
CA PRO A 626 5.19 -24.94 18.95
C PRO A 626 5.31 -25.36 20.41
N ASP A 627 5.62 -26.63 20.69
CA ASP A 627 5.77 -27.14 22.05
C ASP A 627 7.04 -26.63 22.70
N ILE A 628 8.12 -26.42 21.95
CA ILE A 628 9.34 -25.76 22.46
C ILE A 628 9.15 -24.25 22.51
N CYS A 629 8.42 -23.66 21.56
CA CYS A 629 8.21 -22.23 21.48
C CYS A 629 7.61 -21.66 22.78
N GLU A 630 8.11 -20.50 23.22
CA GLU A 630 7.62 -19.80 24.40
C GLU A 630 6.69 -18.62 24.05
N GLY A 631 6.49 -18.35 22.76
CA GLY A 631 5.65 -17.22 22.32
C GLY A 631 6.24 -15.84 22.64
N CYS A 632 7.55 -15.74 22.92
CA CYS A 632 8.22 -14.52 23.40
C CYS A 632 8.38 -13.40 22.37
N GLY A 633 8.15 -13.66 21.08
CA GLY A 633 8.20 -12.64 20.03
C GLY A 633 9.60 -12.20 19.57
N ASP A 634 10.70 -12.64 20.19
CA ASP A 634 12.07 -12.20 19.81
C ASP A 634 12.40 -12.49 18.33
N CYS A 635 11.86 -13.58 17.75
CA CYS A 635 11.98 -13.82 16.31
C CYS A 635 11.34 -12.73 15.43
N GLY A 636 10.21 -12.16 15.87
CA GLY A 636 9.55 -11.01 15.26
C GLY A 636 10.37 -9.74 15.42
N VAL A 637 10.91 -9.48 16.62
CA VAL A 637 11.79 -8.33 16.90
C VAL A 637 13.06 -8.36 16.04
N GLN A 638 13.70 -9.53 15.91
CA GLN A 638 14.94 -9.67 15.13
C GLN A 638 14.69 -9.52 13.63
N SER A 639 13.64 -10.17 13.11
CA SER A 639 13.40 -10.26 11.66
C SER A 639 12.46 -9.20 11.08
N ASN A 640 11.61 -8.59 11.92
CA ASN A 640 10.55 -7.67 11.50
C ASN A 640 9.68 -8.29 10.37
N CYS A 641 9.40 -9.60 10.48
CA CYS A 641 8.85 -10.41 9.40
C CYS A 641 7.37 -10.75 9.61
N VAL A 642 6.53 -10.35 8.66
CA VAL A 642 5.08 -10.63 8.65
C VAL A 642 4.70 -12.07 8.30
N ALA A 643 5.68 -12.93 7.95
CA ALA A 643 5.44 -14.36 7.76
C ALA A 643 5.51 -15.16 9.09
N ILE A 644 5.84 -14.52 10.21
CA ILE A 644 5.74 -15.13 11.54
C ILE A 644 4.31 -14.89 12.05
N VAL A 645 3.58 -15.98 12.28
CA VAL A 645 2.18 -15.97 12.72
C VAL A 645 2.05 -16.63 14.09
N PRO A 646 1.04 -16.31 14.91
CA PRO A 646 0.72 -16.99 16.13
C PRO A 646 0.06 -18.33 15.81
N VAL A 647 0.19 -19.25 16.75
CA VAL A 647 -0.66 -20.44 16.80
C VAL A 647 -1.13 -20.60 18.24
N GLU A 648 -2.43 -20.75 18.45
CA GLU A 648 -3.00 -20.93 19.80
C GLU A 648 -2.80 -22.39 20.23
N THR A 649 -2.41 -22.58 21.49
CA THR A 649 -2.24 -23.92 22.09
C THR A 649 -2.74 -23.88 23.53
N GLU A 650 -3.02 -25.03 24.13
CA GLU A 650 -3.43 -25.10 25.56
C GLU A 650 -2.37 -24.52 26.51
N LEU A 651 -1.10 -24.51 26.11
CA LEU A 651 0.01 -23.89 26.86
C LEU A 651 0.25 -22.42 26.50
N GLY A 652 -0.75 -21.78 25.89
CA GLY A 652 -0.74 -20.37 25.47
C GLY A 652 -0.26 -20.18 24.03
N ARG A 653 -0.33 -18.92 23.57
CA ARG A 653 0.04 -18.51 22.21
C ARG A 653 1.51 -18.81 21.88
N LYS A 654 1.75 -19.46 20.74
CA LYS A 654 3.07 -19.83 20.19
C LYS A 654 3.32 -19.11 18.86
N ARG A 655 4.37 -19.50 18.13
CA ARG A 655 4.72 -18.94 16.82
C ARG A 655 4.82 -20.07 15.79
N ALA A 656 4.43 -19.77 14.56
CA ALA A 656 4.63 -20.58 13.38
C ALA A 656 5.14 -19.69 12.22
N VAL A 657 5.60 -20.33 11.15
CA VAL A 657 6.00 -19.63 9.92
C VAL A 657 4.97 -19.97 8.84
N ASP A 658 4.32 -18.94 8.30
CA ASP A 658 3.50 -19.05 7.10
C ASP A 658 4.42 -19.39 5.90
N GLN A 659 4.33 -20.63 5.43
CA GLN A 659 5.17 -21.16 4.35
C GLN A 659 4.82 -20.57 2.98
N SER A 660 3.63 -20.01 2.81
CA SER A 660 3.15 -19.38 1.57
C SER A 660 3.62 -17.93 1.47
N ALA A 661 3.77 -17.26 2.62
CA ALA A 661 4.30 -15.89 2.71
C ALA A 661 5.83 -15.81 2.82
N CYS A 662 6.49 -16.85 3.34
CA CYS A 662 7.94 -16.84 3.61
C CYS A 662 8.80 -16.71 2.34
N ASN A 663 9.71 -15.73 2.31
CA ASN A 663 10.67 -15.51 1.22
C ASN A 663 12.07 -16.11 1.45
N LYS A 664 12.22 -17.01 2.44
CA LYS A 664 13.47 -17.75 2.72
C LYS A 664 14.69 -16.84 2.99
N ASP A 665 14.48 -15.72 3.68
CA ASP A 665 15.56 -14.80 4.12
C ASP A 665 16.28 -15.31 5.40
N PHE A 666 15.56 -16.07 6.23
CA PHE A 666 16.03 -16.73 7.44
C PHE A 666 16.47 -15.82 8.60
N SER A 667 16.30 -14.50 8.54
CA SER A 667 16.60 -13.62 9.69
C SER A 667 15.78 -13.90 10.95
N CYS A 668 14.66 -14.63 10.84
CA CYS A 668 13.92 -15.13 12.02
C CYS A 668 14.77 -16.08 12.88
N LEU A 669 15.74 -16.78 12.27
CA LEU A 669 16.70 -17.62 12.98
C LEU A 669 17.63 -16.81 13.89
N ASN A 670 17.73 -15.49 13.77
CA ASN A 670 18.51 -14.68 14.70
C ASN A 670 17.81 -14.55 16.08
N GLY A 671 16.50 -14.84 16.16
CA GLY A 671 15.80 -14.89 17.44
C GLY A 671 16.36 -15.97 18.36
N PHE A 672 16.59 -15.66 19.63
CA PHE A 672 17.16 -16.56 20.62
C PHE A 672 16.11 -17.56 21.12
N CYS A 673 15.87 -18.60 20.32
CA CYS A 673 14.89 -19.64 20.60
C CYS A 673 15.35 -20.99 20.04
N PRO A 674 15.33 -22.07 20.86
CA PRO A 674 15.69 -23.42 20.42
C PRO A 674 14.56 -24.14 19.67
N SER A 675 13.39 -23.51 19.50
CA SER A 675 12.27 -24.11 18.74
C SER A 675 12.48 -24.11 17.23
N PHE A 676 13.48 -23.40 16.73
CA PHE A 676 13.74 -23.27 15.30
C PHE A 676 14.42 -24.51 14.74
N VAL A 677 13.83 -25.04 13.68
CA VAL A 677 14.37 -26.13 12.87
C VAL A 677 14.37 -25.70 11.41
N THR A 678 15.45 -25.95 10.70
CA THR A 678 15.46 -25.87 9.24
C THR A 678 15.19 -27.24 8.65
N VAL A 679 14.30 -27.29 7.66
CA VAL A 679 13.87 -28.48 6.94
C VAL A 679 14.45 -28.39 5.53
N GLU A 680 15.27 -29.37 5.15
CA GLU A 680 15.79 -29.57 3.79
C GLU A 680 15.06 -30.72 3.10
N GLY A 681 14.90 -30.66 1.77
CA GLY A 681 14.14 -31.66 0.99
C GLY A 681 12.61 -31.61 1.17
N GLY A 682 12.11 -30.73 2.06
CA GLY A 682 10.71 -30.62 2.43
C GLY A 682 9.93 -29.60 1.61
N LYS A 683 8.89 -30.06 0.91
CA LYS A 683 7.86 -29.18 0.33
C LYS A 683 6.72 -29.03 1.34
N PRO A 684 6.14 -27.82 1.52
CA PRO A 684 4.95 -27.67 2.36
C PRO A 684 3.90 -28.65 1.86
N ARG A 685 3.41 -29.50 2.77
CA ARG A 685 2.38 -30.46 2.42
C ARG A 685 1.12 -29.66 2.08
N GLY A 686 0.69 -29.71 0.83
CA GLY A 686 -0.70 -29.42 0.52
C GLY A 686 -1.52 -30.49 1.25
N GLU A 687 -2.48 -30.09 2.08
CA GLU A 687 -3.50 -31.05 2.49
C GLU A 687 -4.04 -31.65 1.19
N ALA A 688 -4.06 -32.99 1.10
CA ALA A 688 -4.53 -33.69 -0.09
C ALA A 688 -5.82 -32.99 -0.50
N SER A 689 -5.85 -32.41 -1.71
CA SER A 689 -7.04 -31.74 -2.20
C SER A 689 -8.17 -32.74 -2.03
N ALA A 690 -9.01 -32.54 -1.01
CA ALA A 690 -10.19 -33.35 -0.89
C ALA A 690 -10.91 -33.09 -2.22
N GLU A 691 -10.92 -34.07 -3.12
CA GLU A 691 -11.63 -33.95 -4.38
C GLU A 691 -13.10 -33.91 -4.01
N ILE A 692 -13.58 -32.72 -3.67
CA ILE A 692 -14.99 -32.47 -3.40
C ILE A 692 -15.64 -32.49 -4.78
N ALA A 693 -16.37 -33.55 -5.09
CA ALA A 693 -17.29 -33.53 -6.21
C ALA A 693 -18.35 -32.46 -5.89
N LEU A 694 -18.28 -31.32 -6.59
CA LEU A 694 -19.25 -30.25 -6.40
C LEU A 694 -20.60 -30.71 -6.96
N PRO A 695 -21.70 -30.59 -6.20
CA PRO A 695 -23.02 -30.88 -6.72
C PRO A 695 -23.39 -29.89 -7.83
N GLU A 696 -24.45 -30.20 -8.56
CA GLU A 696 -25.06 -29.21 -9.44
C GLU A 696 -25.60 -28.06 -8.59
N MET A 697 -25.10 -26.84 -8.84
CA MET A 697 -25.43 -25.64 -8.06
C MET A 697 -26.36 -24.72 -8.88
N PRO A 698 -27.43 -24.19 -8.29
CA PRO A 698 -28.34 -23.29 -8.98
C PRO A 698 -27.62 -22.02 -9.45
N GLU A 699 -28.06 -21.48 -10.59
CA GLU A 699 -27.72 -20.12 -10.99
C GLU A 699 -28.53 -19.13 -10.11
N PRO A 700 -27.92 -18.04 -9.62
CA PRO A 700 -28.60 -17.03 -8.82
C PRO A 700 -29.50 -16.15 -9.69
N GLU A 701 -30.52 -15.55 -9.08
CA GLU A 701 -31.26 -14.46 -9.70
C GLU A 701 -30.47 -13.16 -9.55
N PHE A 702 -30.27 -12.46 -10.67
CA PHE A 702 -29.58 -11.17 -10.67
C PHE A 702 -30.59 -10.05 -10.41
N PRO A 703 -30.31 -9.13 -9.47
CA PRO A 703 -31.15 -7.96 -9.28
C PRO A 703 -31.11 -7.09 -10.54
N ALA A 704 -32.29 -6.78 -11.09
CA ALA A 704 -32.40 -5.72 -12.07
C ALA A 704 -32.03 -4.40 -11.37
N PHE A 705 -31.14 -3.61 -11.98
CA PHE A 705 -30.73 -2.32 -11.46
C PHE A 705 -30.89 -1.23 -12.52
N SER A 706 -31.24 -0.03 -12.08
CA SER A 706 -31.32 1.18 -12.91
C SER A 706 -30.17 2.13 -12.55
N GLY A 707 -29.45 2.62 -13.55
CA GLY A 707 -28.25 3.44 -13.34
C GLY A 707 -27.02 2.58 -13.05
N THR A 708 -26.38 2.80 -11.89
CA THR A 708 -25.13 2.13 -11.51
C THR A 708 -25.33 1.06 -10.44
N TRP A 709 -24.62 -0.07 -10.58
CA TRP A 709 -24.39 -1.06 -9.53
C TRP A 709 -23.01 -0.87 -8.95
N ASN A 710 -22.95 -0.58 -7.65
CA ASN A 710 -21.75 -0.17 -6.93
C ASN A 710 -21.22 -1.32 -6.08
N THR A 711 -20.03 -1.82 -6.39
CA THR A 711 -19.36 -2.88 -5.65
C THR A 711 -18.09 -2.33 -4.99
N ILE A 712 -17.95 -2.59 -3.70
CA ILE A 712 -16.71 -2.38 -2.96
C ILE A 712 -16.00 -3.72 -2.80
N ILE A 713 -14.70 -3.77 -3.13
CA ILE A 713 -13.88 -4.96 -2.95
C ILE A 713 -12.75 -4.58 -1.99
N THR A 714 -12.65 -5.24 -0.85
CA THR A 714 -11.62 -4.94 0.14
C THR A 714 -10.63 -6.09 0.28
N GLY A 715 -9.43 -5.78 0.76
CA GLY A 715 -8.49 -6.82 1.19
C GLY A 715 -7.10 -6.28 1.47
N VAL A 716 -6.09 -7.14 1.31
CA VAL A 716 -4.70 -6.84 1.64
C VAL A 716 -3.85 -6.79 0.37
N GLY A 717 -2.92 -5.84 0.29
CA GLY A 717 -1.98 -5.72 -0.83
C GLY A 717 -1.28 -7.05 -1.12
N GLY A 718 -1.36 -7.50 -2.36
CA GLY A 718 -0.76 -8.75 -2.83
C GLY A 718 -1.59 -10.02 -2.67
N THR A 719 -2.87 -9.94 -2.27
CA THR A 719 -3.78 -11.11 -2.17
C THR A 719 -4.74 -11.27 -3.36
N GLY A 720 -4.65 -10.42 -4.40
CA GLY A 720 -5.47 -10.53 -5.61
C GLY A 720 -6.74 -9.66 -5.64
N VAL A 721 -6.92 -8.74 -4.69
CA VAL A 721 -8.08 -7.81 -4.62
C VAL A 721 -8.28 -7.04 -5.92
N VAL A 722 -7.23 -6.39 -6.43
CA VAL A 722 -7.22 -5.67 -7.71
C VAL A 722 -7.57 -6.59 -8.89
N THR A 723 -7.15 -7.86 -8.83
CA THR A 723 -7.47 -8.86 -9.85
C THR A 723 -8.97 -9.15 -9.90
N ILE A 724 -9.66 -9.20 -8.76
CA ILE A 724 -11.12 -9.36 -8.73
C ILE A 724 -11.82 -8.18 -9.41
N GLY A 725 -11.41 -6.94 -9.10
CA GLY A 725 -11.95 -5.75 -9.75
C GLY A 725 -11.74 -5.76 -11.27
N ALA A 726 -10.53 -6.09 -11.73
CA ALA A 726 -10.21 -6.20 -13.14
C ALA A 726 -11.00 -7.30 -13.86
N VAL A 727 -11.18 -8.47 -13.23
CA VAL A 727 -11.98 -9.57 -13.78
C VAL A 727 -13.44 -9.15 -13.94
N LEU A 728 -14.02 -8.46 -12.95
CA LEU A 728 -15.41 -8.01 -13.01
C LEU A 728 -15.64 -6.92 -14.06
N ALA A 729 -14.74 -5.94 -14.16
CA ALA A 729 -14.83 -4.90 -15.20
C ALA A 729 -14.67 -5.49 -16.61
N GLN A 730 -13.75 -6.45 -16.78
CA GLN A 730 -13.60 -7.18 -18.04
C GLN A 730 -14.85 -8.02 -18.37
N ALA A 731 -15.45 -8.68 -17.38
CA ALA A 731 -16.69 -9.43 -17.56
C ALA A 731 -17.85 -8.50 -17.98
N ALA A 732 -18.00 -7.34 -17.33
CA ALA A 732 -18.99 -6.33 -17.72
C ALA A 732 -18.77 -5.84 -19.15
N HIS A 733 -17.53 -5.56 -19.54
CA HIS A 733 -17.19 -5.15 -20.90
C HIS A 733 -17.51 -6.25 -21.94
N ILE A 734 -17.24 -7.53 -21.63
CA ILE A 734 -17.61 -8.68 -22.49
C ILE A 734 -19.12 -8.74 -22.73
N GLU A 735 -19.93 -8.38 -21.73
CA GLU A 735 -21.39 -8.31 -21.85
C GLU A 735 -21.90 -7.04 -22.58
N GLY A 736 -21.01 -6.12 -22.93
CA GLY A 736 -21.37 -4.84 -23.56
C GLY A 736 -21.89 -3.79 -22.57
N LYS A 737 -21.62 -3.97 -21.27
CA LYS A 737 -21.98 -3.01 -20.20
C LYS A 737 -20.89 -1.94 -20.04
N GLY A 738 -21.27 -0.83 -19.42
CA GLY A 738 -20.34 0.15 -18.88
C GLY A 738 -19.66 -0.39 -17.62
N ALA A 739 -18.37 -0.14 -17.47
CA ALA A 739 -17.63 -0.42 -16.25
C ALA A 739 -16.63 0.70 -15.98
N ALA A 740 -16.54 1.11 -14.71
CA ALA A 740 -15.48 1.96 -14.21
C ALA A 740 -14.99 1.43 -12.87
N LEU A 741 -13.68 1.44 -12.63
CA LEU A 741 -13.12 1.07 -11.34
C LEU A 741 -11.91 1.92 -10.98
N ILE A 742 -11.64 2.06 -9.68
CA ILE A 742 -10.41 2.67 -9.15
C ILE A 742 -9.88 1.81 -8.00
N ASP A 743 -8.57 1.60 -8.02
CA ASP A 743 -7.85 0.87 -6.99
C ASP A 743 -7.24 1.82 -5.96
N MET A 744 -7.76 1.83 -4.73
CA MET A 744 -7.18 2.58 -3.62
C MET A 744 -6.15 1.72 -2.90
N THR A 745 -4.90 1.79 -3.37
CA THR A 745 -3.75 1.19 -2.70
C THR A 745 -2.95 2.25 -1.93
N GLY A 746 -2.55 1.94 -0.71
CA GLY A 746 -1.61 2.79 0.05
C GLY A 746 -0.16 2.58 -0.37
N ILE A 747 0.76 3.34 0.23
CA ILE A 747 2.20 3.31 -0.07
C ILE A 747 2.85 1.91 -0.01
N ALA A 748 2.32 0.98 0.77
CA ALA A 748 2.84 -0.38 0.84
C ALA A 748 2.27 -1.30 -0.25
N GLN A 749 3.16 -1.82 -1.09
CA GLN A 749 2.83 -2.83 -2.11
C GLN A 749 2.24 -4.13 -1.55
N LYS A 750 2.57 -4.49 -0.29
CA LYS A 750 2.01 -5.67 0.40
C LYS A 750 1.73 -5.36 1.87
N GLY A 751 0.74 -6.04 2.43
CA GLY A 751 0.39 -5.95 3.86
C GLY A 751 -0.46 -4.73 4.26
N GLY A 752 -0.50 -3.69 3.41
CA GLY A 752 -1.41 -2.55 3.55
C GLY A 752 -2.85 -2.88 3.13
N ALA A 753 -3.79 -2.04 3.57
CA ALA A 753 -5.18 -2.10 3.13
C ALA A 753 -5.31 -1.74 1.65
N VAL A 754 -6.23 -2.43 0.96
CA VAL A 754 -6.63 -2.15 -0.41
C VAL A 754 -8.15 -2.11 -0.48
N THR A 755 -8.67 -1.07 -1.11
CA THR A 755 -10.10 -0.92 -1.41
C THR A 755 -10.27 -0.63 -2.90
N VAL A 756 -11.10 -1.39 -3.59
CA VAL A 756 -11.44 -1.17 -5.00
C VAL A 756 -12.89 -0.72 -5.06
N HIS A 757 -13.13 0.41 -5.73
CA HIS A 757 -14.48 0.87 -6.06
C HIS A 757 -14.76 0.44 -7.49
N LEU A 758 -15.83 -0.32 -7.71
CA LEU A 758 -16.25 -0.79 -9.03
C LEU A 758 -17.70 -0.36 -9.27
N ARG A 759 -17.94 0.29 -10.41
CA ARG A 759 -19.27 0.69 -10.88
C ARG A 759 -19.56 0.00 -12.20
N ILE A 760 -20.72 -0.63 -12.31
CA ILE A 760 -21.21 -1.25 -13.53
C ILE A 760 -22.53 -0.58 -13.91
N ALA A 761 -22.70 -0.23 -15.18
CA ALA A 761 -23.92 0.38 -15.71
C ALA A 761 -24.35 -0.31 -17.00
N ALA A 762 -25.60 -0.11 -17.42
CA ALA A 762 -26.08 -0.66 -18.69
C ALA A 762 -25.28 -0.08 -19.87
N ARG A 763 -24.91 1.21 -19.80
CA ARG A 763 -24.10 1.91 -20.78
C ARG A 763 -22.97 2.70 -20.11
N PRO A 764 -21.78 2.84 -20.74
CA PRO A 764 -20.66 3.57 -20.15
C PRO A 764 -20.99 5.02 -19.74
N GLU A 765 -21.85 5.71 -20.49
CA GLU A 765 -22.16 7.13 -20.27
C GLU A 765 -23.00 7.38 -19.00
N GLU A 766 -23.58 6.34 -18.41
CA GLU A 766 -24.36 6.41 -17.17
C GLU A 766 -23.47 6.45 -15.91
N ILE A 767 -22.16 6.24 -16.05
CA ILE A 767 -21.21 6.33 -14.94
C ILE A 767 -20.65 7.75 -14.86
N THR A 768 -21.20 8.54 -13.94
CA THR A 768 -20.86 9.96 -13.75
C THR A 768 -19.67 10.20 -12.81
N ALA A 769 -19.40 9.26 -11.90
CA ALA A 769 -18.27 9.31 -10.98
C ALA A 769 -17.67 7.91 -10.81
N ILE A 770 -16.37 7.84 -10.52
CA ILE A 770 -15.64 6.56 -10.41
C ILE A 770 -15.66 6.03 -8.98
N ARG A 771 -15.59 6.92 -7.98
CA ARG A 771 -15.73 6.53 -6.58
C ARG A 771 -17.20 6.28 -6.24
N VAL A 772 -17.41 5.28 -5.39
CA VAL A 772 -18.71 5.03 -4.74
C VAL A 772 -18.81 5.97 -3.55
N ALA A 773 -19.89 6.73 -3.43
CA ALA A 773 -20.10 7.65 -2.31
C ALA A 773 -20.72 6.94 -1.10
N THR A 774 -20.80 7.67 0.01
CA THR A 774 -21.32 7.19 1.28
C THR A 774 -22.76 6.68 1.14
N GLY A 775 -23.02 5.46 1.62
CA GLY A 775 -24.31 4.77 1.52
C GLY A 775 -24.71 4.25 0.14
N GLU A 776 -23.86 4.35 -0.89
CA GLU A 776 -24.22 3.95 -2.25
C GLU A 776 -23.85 2.52 -2.65
N ALA A 777 -23.04 1.82 -1.85
CA ALA A 777 -22.57 0.49 -2.22
C ALA A 777 -23.73 -0.52 -2.19
N ASP A 778 -23.91 -1.26 -3.28
CA ASP A 778 -24.88 -2.35 -3.39
C ASP A 778 -24.29 -3.68 -2.90
N ALA A 779 -22.97 -3.86 -3.10
CA ALA A 779 -22.26 -5.08 -2.73
C ALA A 779 -20.90 -4.79 -2.07
N LEU A 780 -20.53 -5.61 -1.09
CA LEU A 780 -19.19 -5.71 -0.54
C LEU A 780 -18.62 -7.13 -0.74
N ILE A 781 -17.49 -7.22 -1.43
CA ILE A 781 -16.69 -8.43 -1.60
C ILE A 781 -15.45 -8.28 -0.71
N GLY A 782 -15.54 -8.79 0.52
CA GLY A 782 -14.55 -8.56 1.56
C GLY A 782 -13.47 -9.63 1.65
N GLY A 783 -12.28 -9.37 1.13
CA GLY A 783 -11.12 -10.28 1.23
C GLY A 783 -10.33 -10.18 2.56
N ASP A 784 -10.71 -9.26 3.44
CA ASP A 784 -10.10 -9.06 4.77
C ASP A 784 -11.10 -8.44 5.75
N LEU A 785 -11.23 -9.02 6.94
CA LEU A 785 -12.18 -8.55 7.96
C LEU A 785 -11.86 -7.13 8.45
N VAL A 786 -10.59 -6.79 8.67
CA VAL A 786 -10.17 -5.49 9.21
C VAL A 786 -10.48 -4.37 8.22
N VAL A 787 -10.18 -4.57 6.94
CA VAL A 787 -10.48 -3.56 5.92
C VAL A 787 -11.99 -3.47 5.68
N SER A 788 -12.70 -4.59 5.61
CA SER A 788 -14.16 -4.63 5.40
C SER A 788 -14.95 -3.91 6.49
N ALA A 789 -14.54 -4.08 7.75
CA ALA A 789 -15.19 -3.45 8.91
C ALA A 789 -14.57 -2.10 9.30
N SER A 790 -13.71 -1.53 8.45
CA SER A 790 -13.16 -0.19 8.68
C SER A 790 -14.27 0.88 8.62
N PRO A 791 -14.17 1.98 9.39
CA PRO A 791 -15.14 3.08 9.34
C PRO A 791 -15.39 3.58 7.92
N ALA A 792 -14.31 3.80 7.16
CA ALA A 792 -14.36 4.25 5.78
C ALA A 792 -15.13 3.28 4.84
N THR A 793 -15.02 1.95 5.05
CA THR A 793 -15.80 0.99 4.24
C THR A 793 -17.25 0.92 4.72
N LEU A 794 -17.47 0.90 6.03
CA LEU A 794 -18.81 0.87 6.61
C LEU A 794 -19.63 2.09 6.18
N ALA A 795 -19.03 3.27 6.07
CA ALA A 795 -19.67 4.48 5.60
C ALA A 795 -20.26 4.33 4.19
N LEU A 796 -19.60 3.57 3.29
CA LEU A 796 -20.09 3.31 1.93
C LEU A 796 -21.33 2.40 1.89
N LEU A 797 -21.61 1.65 2.95
CA LEU A 797 -22.69 0.66 3.01
C LEU A 797 -23.97 1.26 3.62
N GLN A 798 -25.13 0.81 3.14
CA GLN A 798 -26.45 1.21 3.63
C GLN A 798 -27.32 -0.01 3.98
N THR A 799 -27.91 0.03 5.18
CA THR A 799 -28.84 -0.98 5.67
C THR A 799 -30.04 -1.13 4.72
N GLY A 800 -30.37 -2.36 4.35
CA GLY A 800 -31.50 -2.68 3.45
C GLY A 800 -31.18 -2.58 1.96
N ARG A 801 -30.07 -1.94 1.59
CA ARG A 801 -29.55 -1.87 0.22
C ARG A 801 -28.38 -2.84 0.02
N SER A 802 -27.31 -2.63 0.81
CA SER A 802 -26.06 -3.36 0.65
C SER A 802 -26.19 -4.83 1.07
N GLY A 803 -25.49 -5.71 0.37
CA GLY A 803 -25.17 -7.06 0.85
C GLY A 803 -23.67 -7.30 0.84
N ALA A 804 -23.18 -8.26 1.61
CA ALA A 804 -21.76 -8.57 1.65
C ALA A 804 -21.44 -10.04 1.82
N VAL A 805 -20.32 -10.44 1.22
CA VAL A 805 -19.62 -11.68 1.57
C VAL A 805 -18.21 -11.31 2.02
N VAL A 806 -17.83 -11.74 3.21
CA VAL A 806 -16.56 -11.36 3.84
C VAL A 806 -15.79 -12.59 4.31
N ASP A 807 -14.49 -12.61 4.03
CA ASP A 807 -13.51 -13.54 4.60
C ASP A 807 -13.31 -13.20 6.08
N GLY A 808 -13.82 -14.08 6.95
CA GLY A 808 -13.74 -13.94 8.41
C GLY A 808 -12.38 -14.30 9.01
N HIS A 809 -11.41 -14.70 8.19
CA HIS A 809 -10.09 -15.11 8.68
C HIS A 809 -9.32 -13.98 9.37
N GLU A 810 -8.73 -14.27 10.52
CA GLU A 810 -7.91 -13.32 11.28
C GLU A 810 -6.51 -13.16 10.69
N LYS A 811 -6.40 -12.38 9.61
CA LYS A 811 -5.11 -12.06 8.97
C LYS A 811 -4.34 -11.03 9.77
N ILE A 812 -3.12 -11.36 10.16
CA ILE A 812 -2.37 -10.55 11.12
C ILE A 812 -1.76 -9.30 10.48
N THR A 813 -1.58 -8.27 11.31
CA THR A 813 -0.99 -6.98 10.93
C THR A 813 0.47 -6.88 11.36
N GLY A 814 1.20 -5.90 10.83
CA GLY A 814 2.59 -5.63 11.23
C GLY A 814 2.77 -5.38 12.73
N ALA A 815 1.72 -4.95 13.44
CA ALA A 815 1.75 -4.69 14.89
C ALA A 815 2.19 -5.93 15.71
N PHE A 816 1.81 -7.13 15.25
CA PHE A 816 2.14 -8.41 15.89
C PHE A 816 3.65 -8.70 15.97
N THR A 817 4.45 -8.09 15.10
CA THR A 817 5.91 -8.23 15.14
C THR A 817 6.54 -7.59 16.38
N ARG A 818 5.85 -6.61 17.00
CA ARG A 818 6.28 -5.89 18.19
C ARG A 818 5.50 -6.30 19.43
N ASP A 819 4.18 -6.41 19.29
CA ASP A 819 3.33 -6.90 20.37
C ASP A 819 3.02 -8.39 20.16
N PRO A 820 3.67 -9.27 20.94
CA PRO A 820 3.45 -10.70 20.84
C PRO A 820 2.00 -11.11 21.14
N GLU A 821 1.27 -10.33 21.93
CA GLU A 821 -0.10 -10.62 22.36
C GLU A 821 -1.16 -9.92 21.53
N PHE A 822 -0.78 -9.14 20.51
CA PHE A 822 -1.71 -8.40 19.67
C PHE A 822 -2.81 -9.32 19.12
N ARG A 823 -4.07 -8.92 19.32
CA ARG A 823 -5.26 -9.61 18.80
C ARG A 823 -6.07 -8.66 17.95
N ILE A 824 -6.61 -9.20 16.86
CA ILE A 824 -7.62 -8.49 16.08
C ILE A 824 -8.94 -8.62 16.84
N PRO A 825 -9.70 -7.53 17.05
CA PRO A 825 -11.01 -7.59 17.68
C PRO A 825 -12.06 -8.17 16.72
N ALA A 826 -11.85 -9.39 16.21
CA ALA A 826 -12.62 -10.00 15.12
C ALA A 826 -14.13 -10.06 15.42
N LYS A 827 -14.51 -10.40 16.65
CA LYS A 827 -15.92 -10.36 17.09
C LYS A 827 -16.53 -8.97 16.98
N GLY A 828 -15.81 -7.92 17.40
CA GLY A 828 -16.28 -6.54 17.31
C GLY A 828 -16.40 -6.08 15.85
N LEU A 829 -15.45 -6.46 15.00
CA LEU A 829 -15.48 -6.18 13.55
C LEU A 829 -16.65 -6.91 12.85
N GLY A 830 -16.87 -8.19 13.19
CA GLY A 830 -18.01 -8.96 12.71
C GLY A 830 -19.35 -8.36 13.13
N LEU A 831 -19.50 -7.99 14.41
CA LEU A 831 -20.70 -7.32 14.93
C LEU A 831 -20.96 -5.98 14.24
N ALA A 832 -19.92 -5.20 13.91
CA ALA A 832 -20.07 -3.95 13.18
C ALA A 832 -20.63 -4.17 11.76
N LEU A 833 -20.17 -5.21 11.07
CA LEU A 833 -20.71 -5.62 9.77
C LEU A 833 -22.14 -6.16 9.90
N GLU A 834 -22.42 -7.01 10.88
CA GLU A 834 -23.76 -7.55 11.15
C GLU A 834 -24.76 -6.42 11.47
N ALA A 835 -24.37 -5.44 12.27
CA ALA A 835 -25.22 -4.30 12.60
C ALA A 835 -25.58 -3.47 11.36
N ARG A 836 -24.65 -3.34 10.40
CA ARG A 836 -24.86 -2.60 9.15
C ARG A 836 -25.65 -3.37 8.10
N LEU A 837 -25.38 -4.67 7.94
CA LEU A 837 -25.86 -5.47 6.80
C LEU A 837 -26.98 -6.45 7.18
N LYS A 838 -27.17 -6.72 8.46
CA LYS A 838 -28.19 -7.65 9.00
C LYS A 838 -28.12 -9.02 8.31
N ASP A 839 -29.25 -9.50 7.80
CA ASP A 839 -29.43 -10.78 7.13
C ASP A 839 -28.74 -10.88 5.75
N ARG A 840 -28.24 -9.76 5.22
CA ARG A 840 -27.54 -9.68 3.93
C ARG A 840 -26.01 -9.83 4.05
N LEU A 841 -25.49 -10.18 5.23
CA LEU A 841 -24.10 -10.54 5.45
C LEU A 841 -23.90 -12.07 5.35
N ARG A 842 -22.83 -12.49 4.69
CA ARG A 842 -22.26 -13.85 4.79
C ARG A 842 -20.81 -13.75 5.22
N LEU A 843 -20.48 -14.40 6.33
CA LEU A 843 -19.12 -14.46 6.89
C LEU A 843 -18.67 -15.92 6.91
N PHE A 844 -17.51 -16.22 6.32
CA PHE A 844 -16.89 -17.55 6.41
C PHE A 844 -15.36 -17.45 6.27
N ASP A 845 -14.63 -18.47 6.74
CA ASP A 845 -13.16 -18.49 6.63
C ASP A 845 -12.73 -18.98 5.24
N ALA A 846 -12.72 -18.05 4.29
CA ALA A 846 -12.35 -18.34 2.90
C ALA A 846 -10.85 -18.62 2.76
N SER A 847 -10.02 -18.04 3.63
CA SER A 847 -8.57 -18.25 3.63
C SER A 847 -8.19 -19.67 4.02
N GLU A 848 -8.77 -20.17 5.11
CA GLU A 848 -8.52 -21.52 5.60
C GLU A 848 -9.14 -22.55 4.65
N LEU A 849 -10.35 -22.30 4.14
CA LEU A 849 -10.97 -23.18 3.16
C LEU A 849 -10.14 -23.29 1.87
N ALA A 850 -9.60 -22.17 1.37
CA ALA A 850 -8.69 -22.17 0.23
C ALA A 850 -7.37 -22.90 0.53
N ARG A 851 -6.82 -22.72 1.74
CA ARG A 851 -5.61 -23.45 2.18
C ARG A 851 -5.84 -24.97 2.19
N THR A 852 -6.95 -25.43 2.77
CA THR A 852 -7.28 -26.85 2.89
C THR A 852 -7.66 -27.49 1.55
N LEU A 853 -8.42 -26.81 0.69
CA LEU A 853 -8.95 -27.42 -0.54
C LEU A 853 -8.09 -27.15 -1.79
N LEU A 854 -7.33 -26.08 -1.82
CA LEU A 854 -6.52 -25.66 -2.98
C LEU A 854 -5.02 -25.55 -2.67
N GLY A 855 -4.61 -25.78 -1.42
CA GLY A 855 -3.21 -25.76 -0.98
C GLY A 855 -2.59 -24.37 -0.80
N ASP A 856 -3.30 -23.29 -1.13
CA ASP A 856 -2.80 -21.91 -1.01
C ASP A 856 -3.96 -20.93 -0.72
N SER A 857 -3.81 -20.12 0.33
CA SER A 857 -4.80 -19.11 0.72
C SER A 857 -4.91 -17.96 -0.28
N ILE A 858 -4.01 -17.85 -1.27
CA ILE A 858 -4.08 -16.84 -2.34
C ILE A 858 -5.40 -16.90 -3.14
N TYR A 859 -6.07 -18.06 -3.17
CA TYR A 859 -7.34 -18.24 -3.87
C TYR A 859 -8.57 -17.78 -3.07
N SER A 860 -8.39 -17.33 -1.82
CA SER A 860 -9.50 -16.95 -0.94
C SER A 860 -10.37 -15.85 -1.53
N ASN A 861 -9.77 -14.82 -2.15
CA ASN A 861 -10.53 -13.71 -2.74
C ASN A 861 -11.39 -14.15 -3.94
N MET A 862 -10.91 -15.12 -4.73
CA MET A 862 -11.69 -15.71 -5.82
C MET A 862 -12.85 -16.56 -5.29
N MET A 863 -12.64 -17.22 -4.14
CA MET A 863 -13.68 -17.95 -3.42
C MET A 863 -14.75 -16.99 -2.85
N VAL A 864 -14.35 -15.87 -2.25
CA VAL A 864 -15.28 -14.82 -1.80
C VAL A 864 -16.07 -14.24 -2.98
N LEU A 865 -15.43 -14.02 -4.14
CA LEU A 865 -16.13 -13.60 -5.36
C LEU A 865 -17.20 -14.63 -5.79
N GLY A 866 -16.86 -15.91 -5.83
CA GLY A 866 -17.82 -16.97 -6.18
C GLY A 866 -19.01 -17.04 -5.24
N ALA A 867 -18.76 -16.90 -3.94
CA ALA A 867 -19.80 -16.81 -2.92
C ALA A 867 -20.68 -15.56 -3.11
N ALA A 868 -20.08 -14.39 -3.35
CA ALA A 868 -20.81 -13.14 -3.61
C ALA A 868 -21.70 -13.23 -4.86
N TRP A 869 -21.18 -13.84 -5.92
CA TRP A 869 -21.93 -14.11 -7.13
C TRP A 869 -23.13 -15.03 -6.86
N GLN A 870 -22.94 -16.12 -6.12
CA GLN A 870 -24.02 -17.05 -5.76
C GLN A 870 -25.11 -16.41 -4.88
N THR A 871 -24.77 -15.37 -4.10
CA THR A 871 -25.74 -14.58 -3.32
C THR A 871 -26.44 -13.47 -4.12
N GLY A 872 -26.20 -13.36 -5.43
CA GLY A 872 -26.82 -12.34 -6.29
C GLY A 872 -26.22 -10.93 -6.16
N LEU A 873 -24.99 -10.79 -5.62
CA LEU A 873 -24.36 -9.49 -5.38
C LEU A 873 -23.49 -9.00 -6.55
N VAL A 874 -23.36 -9.79 -7.62
CA VAL A 874 -22.48 -9.50 -8.76
C VAL A 874 -23.33 -9.47 -10.04
N PRO A 875 -23.46 -8.31 -10.72
CA PRO A 875 -24.43 -8.11 -11.80
C PRO A 875 -23.87 -8.51 -13.18
N VAL A 876 -23.06 -9.57 -13.25
CA VAL A 876 -22.48 -10.13 -14.49
C VAL A 876 -22.59 -11.65 -14.49
N GLY A 877 -22.78 -12.23 -15.67
CA GLY A 877 -22.98 -13.66 -15.86
C GLY A 877 -21.71 -14.48 -15.65
N ARG A 878 -21.88 -15.74 -15.20
CA ARG A 878 -20.77 -16.68 -14.95
C ARG A 878 -19.88 -16.90 -16.16
N ALA A 879 -20.47 -16.99 -17.36
CA ALA A 879 -19.73 -17.17 -18.60
C ALA A 879 -18.76 -16.00 -18.86
N ALA A 880 -19.20 -14.76 -18.64
CA ALA A 880 -18.38 -13.57 -18.82
C ALA A 880 -17.25 -13.51 -17.77
N ILE A 881 -17.52 -13.88 -16.52
CA ILE A 881 -16.50 -14.00 -15.46
C ILE A 881 -15.43 -15.03 -15.86
N PHE A 882 -15.85 -16.22 -16.34
CA PHE A 882 -14.91 -17.26 -16.73
C PHE A 882 -14.09 -16.87 -17.97
N ASP A 883 -14.69 -16.18 -18.94
CA ASP A 883 -13.95 -15.62 -20.08
C ASP A 883 -12.95 -14.55 -19.63
N ALA A 884 -13.31 -13.68 -18.68
CA ALA A 884 -12.40 -12.70 -18.10
C ALA A 884 -11.23 -13.36 -17.35
N ILE A 885 -11.47 -14.43 -16.58
CA ILE A 885 -10.41 -15.24 -15.94
C ILE A 885 -9.50 -15.86 -16.99
N ARG A 886 -10.07 -16.41 -18.08
CA ARG A 886 -9.30 -16.98 -19.19
C ARG A 886 -8.43 -15.93 -19.88
N LEU A 887 -8.96 -14.73 -20.13
CA LEU A 887 -8.20 -13.62 -20.70
C LEU A 887 -7.07 -13.15 -19.78
N ASN A 888 -7.27 -13.16 -18.46
CA ASN A 888 -6.22 -12.84 -17.49
C ASN A 888 -5.04 -13.82 -17.54
N GLY A 889 -5.31 -15.10 -17.83
CA GLY A 889 -4.29 -16.12 -18.14
C GLY A 889 -3.48 -16.64 -16.94
N GLN A 890 -3.74 -16.16 -15.72
CA GLN A 890 -3.04 -16.64 -14.51
C GLN A 890 -3.81 -17.75 -13.80
N ALA A 891 -3.21 -18.94 -13.70
CA ALA A 891 -3.76 -20.09 -12.95
C ALA A 891 -5.27 -20.32 -13.23
N VAL A 892 -5.64 -20.32 -14.51
CA VAL A 892 -7.05 -20.24 -14.98
C VAL A 892 -7.93 -21.29 -14.31
N GLU A 893 -7.55 -22.57 -14.38
CA GLU A 893 -8.36 -23.66 -13.83
C GLU A 893 -8.46 -23.61 -12.30
N ALA A 894 -7.39 -23.23 -11.60
CA ALA A 894 -7.41 -23.08 -10.15
C ALA A 894 -8.34 -21.92 -9.70
N ASN A 895 -8.34 -20.81 -10.44
CA ASN A 895 -9.24 -19.68 -10.16
C ASN A 895 -10.71 -20.03 -10.45
N ARG A 896 -11.00 -20.74 -11.55
CA ARG A 896 -12.36 -21.23 -11.84
C ARG A 896 -12.84 -22.17 -10.74
N ARG A 897 -11.98 -23.09 -10.32
CA ARG A 897 -12.27 -24.01 -9.22
C ARG A 897 -12.51 -23.27 -7.89
N ALA A 898 -11.70 -22.26 -7.57
CA ALA A 898 -11.87 -21.43 -6.38
C ALA A 898 -13.20 -20.69 -6.38
N PHE A 899 -13.59 -20.13 -7.53
CA PHE A 899 -14.89 -19.49 -7.72
C PHE A 899 -16.04 -20.47 -7.45
N ASP A 900 -16.01 -21.67 -8.05
CA ASP A 900 -17.06 -22.68 -7.84
C ASP A 900 -17.09 -23.21 -6.39
N LEU A 901 -15.94 -23.34 -5.72
CA LEU A 901 -15.88 -23.68 -4.30
C LEU A 901 -16.52 -22.59 -3.41
N GLY A 902 -16.38 -21.32 -3.79
CA GLY A 902 -17.04 -20.22 -3.10
C GLY A 902 -18.56 -20.29 -3.18
N ARG A 903 -19.07 -20.59 -4.38
CA ARG A 903 -20.51 -20.82 -4.59
C ARG A 903 -21.02 -21.95 -3.68
N TRP A 904 -20.30 -23.07 -3.69
CA TRP A 904 -20.63 -24.22 -2.86
C TRP A 904 -20.60 -23.90 -1.37
N ALA A 905 -19.59 -23.17 -0.90
CA ALA A 905 -19.44 -22.83 0.53
C ALA A 905 -20.62 -22.00 1.07
N VAL A 906 -21.20 -21.12 0.25
CA VAL A 906 -22.38 -20.32 0.61
C VAL A 906 -23.67 -21.15 0.60
N LEU A 907 -23.78 -22.13 -0.32
CA LEU A 907 -24.96 -23.00 -0.43
C LEU A 907 -24.96 -24.12 0.62
N HIS A 908 -23.77 -24.61 0.99
CA HIS A 908 -23.56 -25.73 1.91
C HIS A 908 -22.66 -25.32 3.10
N PRO A 909 -23.05 -24.29 3.89
CA PRO A 909 -22.18 -23.74 4.93
C PRO A 909 -21.80 -24.77 6.00
N GLY A 910 -22.70 -25.70 6.33
CA GLY A 910 -22.42 -26.77 7.29
C GLY A 910 -21.38 -27.79 6.80
N GLU A 911 -21.31 -28.05 5.49
CA GLU A 911 -20.29 -28.93 4.91
C GLU A 911 -18.95 -28.21 4.80
N ALA A 912 -18.95 -26.97 4.29
CA ALA A 912 -17.76 -26.13 4.23
C ALA A 912 -17.11 -25.95 5.61
N ALA A 913 -17.92 -25.73 6.65
CA ALA A 913 -17.45 -25.63 8.03
C ALA A 913 -16.79 -26.92 8.54
N ARG A 914 -17.19 -28.12 8.09
CA ARG A 914 -16.55 -29.39 8.47
C ARG A 914 -15.15 -29.55 7.89
N HIS A 915 -14.90 -29.00 6.70
CA HIS A 915 -13.58 -29.03 6.08
C HIS A 915 -12.58 -28.11 6.80
N ILE A 916 -13.05 -26.99 7.34
CA ILE A 916 -12.25 -26.10 8.19
C ILE A 916 -12.16 -26.67 9.63
N GLY A 917 -13.24 -27.31 10.10
CA GLY A 917 -13.40 -27.89 11.44
C GLY A 917 -12.56 -29.15 11.73
N GLY A 918 -11.66 -29.55 10.82
CA GLY A 918 -10.64 -30.56 11.11
C GLY A 918 -9.60 -30.10 12.15
N GLN A 919 -9.49 -28.79 12.38
CA GLN A 919 -8.99 -28.27 13.65
C GLN A 919 -10.18 -28.16 14.59
N VAL A 920 -10.28 -29.14 15.49
CA VAL A 920 -11.15 -29.08 16.67
C VAL A 920 -11.04 -27.66 17.23
N VAL A 921 -12.11 -26.86 17.13
CA VAL A 921 -12.37 -25.88 18.18
C VAL A 921 -12.58 -26.77 19.39
N GLU A 922 -11.49 -27.12 20.09
CA GLU A 922 -11.61 -27.80 21.36
C GLU A 922 -12.54 -26.88 22.14
N GLU A 923 -13.72 -27.39 22.48
CA GLU A 923 -14.60 -26.68 23.41
C GLU A 923 -13.71 -26.17 24.54
N PRO A 924 -13.84 -24.90 24.96
CA PRO A 924 -12.94 -24.33 25.94
C PRO A 924 -12.85 -25.30 27.10
N ARG A 925 -11.67 -25.94 27.22
CA ARG A 925 -11.50 -27.02 28.18
C ARG A 925 -12.00 -26.50 29.51
N THR A 926 -12.90 -27.23 30.14
CA THR A 926 -13.39 -26.91 31.47
C THR A 926 -12.19 -26.70 32.39
N LEU A 927 -12.35 -25.93 33.46
CA LEU A 927 -11.24 -25.72 34.40
C LEU A 927 -10.66 -27.07 34.89
N ALA A 928 -11.50 -28.08 35.07
CA ALA A 928 -11.08 -29.43 35.42
C ALA A 928 -10.19 -30.06 34.34
N GLU A 929 -10.56 -30.00 33.06
CA GLU A 929 -9.77 -30.51 31.94
C GLU A 929 -8.45 -29.75 31.76
N ARG A 930 -8.45 -28.43 31.96
CA ARG A 930 -7.24 -27.59 31.92
C ARG A 930 -6.28 -27.94 33.05
N ILE A 931 -6.80 -28.24 34.24
CA ILE A 931 -6.00 -28.71 35.37
C ILE A 931 -5.47 -30.12 35.08
N ALA A 932 -6.31 -31.05 34.61
CA ALA A 932 -5.92 -32.42 34.29
C ALA A 932 -4.85 -32.49 33.19
N PHE A 933 -4.97 -31.68 32.14
CA PHE A 933 -3.95 -31.57 31.11
C PHE A 933 -2.59 -31.10 31.66
N ARG A 934 -2.61 -30.09 32.54
CA ARG A 934 -1.40 -29.57 33.20
C ARG A 934 -0.79 -30.58 34.16
N GLU A 935 -1.63 -31.34 34.84
CA GLU A 935 -1.22 -32.45 35.71
C GLU A 935 -0.50 -33.53 34.91
N ALA A 936 -1.12 -34.02 33.83
CA ALA A 936 -0.53 -34.99 32.92
C ALA A 936 0.79 -34.47 32.31
N HIS A 937 0.84 -33.19 31.93
CA HIS A 937 2.07 -32.54 31.46
C HIS A 937 3.16 -32.54 32.53
N LEU A 938 2.85 -32.25 33.80
CA LEU A 938 3.83 -32.26 34.89
C LEU A 938 4.32 -33.68 35.23
N VAL A 939 3.46 -34.70 35.09
CA VAL A 939 3.87 -36.12 35.16
C VAL A 939 4.86 -36.45 34.05
N ALA A 940 4.57 -36.04 32.81
CA ALA A 940 5.49 -36.21 31.69
C ALA A 940 6.78 -35.37 31.84
N TYR A 941 6.72 -34.23 32.51
CA TYR A 941 7.86 -33.33 32.72
C TYR A 941 8.85 -33.86 33.77
N GLN A 942 8.39 -34.22 34.98
CA GLN A 942 9.26 -34.67 36.09
C GLN A 942 8.68 -35.83 36.91
N GLY A 943 7.38 -36.10 36.83
CA GLY A 943 6.71 -37.23 37.51
C GLY A 943 5.64 -36.79 38.52
N GLU A 944 4.97 -37.78 39.12
CA GLU A 944 3.76 -37.56 39.94
C GLU A 944 3.95 -36.66 41.15
N LYS A 945 5.16 -36.63 41.74
CA LYS A 945 5.42 -35.77 42.90
C LYS A 945 5.23 -34.29 42.57
N LEU A 946 5.61 -33.87 41.36
CA LEU A 946 5.45 -32.49 40.91
C LEU A 946 3.98 -32.17 40.60
N ALA A 947 3.28 -33.11 39.99
CA ALA A 947 1.84 -33.03 39.75
C ALA A 947 1.04 -32.88 41.06
N ARG A 948 1.36 -33.67 42.09
CA ARG A 948 0.76 -33.53 43.44
C ARG A 948 1.04 -32.17 44.07
N ARG A 949 2.26 -31.65 43.94
CA ARG A 949 2.62 -30.30 44.41
C ARG A 949 1.79 -29.21 43.73
N TYR A 950 1.66 -29.30 42.40
CA TYR A 950 0.81 -28.42 41.61
C TYR A 950 -0.65 -28.47 42.10
N ARG A 951 -1.20 -29.68 42.23
CA ARG A 951 -2.58 -29.90 42.63
C ARG A 951 -2.87 -29.34 44.02
N ALA A 952 -1.96 -29.52 44.97
CA ALA A 952 -2.12 -29.00 46.33
C ALA A 952 -2.32 -27.47 46.38
N LEU A 953 -1.56 -26.71 45.59
CA LEU A 953 -1.71 -25.25 45.56
C LEU A 953 -2.97 -24.81 44.78
N VAL A 954 -3.31 -25.50 43.70
CA VAL A 954 -4.51 -25.20 42.89
C VAL A 954 -5.79 -25.48 43.67
N ASP A 955 -5.83 -26.58 44.44
CA ASP A 955 -7.00 -26.92 45.26
C ASP A 955 -7.15 -25.99 46.47
N ALA A 956 -6.03 -25.51 47.03
CA ALA A 956 -6.03 -24.50 48.08
C ALA A 956 -6.42 -23.08 47.59
N ALA A 957 -6.40 -22.84 46.28
CA ALA A 957 -6.73 -21.54 45.72
C ALA A 957 -8.23 -21.22 45.85
N PRO A 958 -8.60 -19.98 46.25
CA PRO A 958 -9.97 -19.49 46.18
C PRO A 958 -10.56 -19.68 44.78
N GLU A 959 -11.86 -19.95 44.68
CA GLU A 959 -12.52 -20.26 43.41
C GLU A 959 -12.25 -19.21 42.33
N VAL A 960 -12.36 -17.92 42.69
CA VAL A 960 -12.11 -16.80 41.77
C VAL A 960 -10.69 -16.77 41.23
N LEU A 961 -9.68 -17.30 41.95
CA LEU A 961 -8.27 -17.33 41.53
C LEU A 961 -7.81 -18.68 40.99
N ARG A 962 -8.60 -19.76 41.16
CA ARG A 962 -8.18 -21.13 40.87
C ARG A 962 -7.65 -21.32 39.45
N GLU A 963 -8.32 -20.73 38.47
CA GLU A 963 -7.85 -20.76 37.08
C GLU A 963 -6.52 -20.00 36.93
N ALA A 964 -6.42 -18.78 37.46
CA ALA A 964 -5.19 -17.99 37.38
C ALA A 964 -4.00 -18.72 38.01
N VAL A 965 -4.21 -19.35 39.17
CA VAL A 965 -3.19 -20.15 39.86
C VAL A 965 -2.82 -21.40 39.06
N ALA A 966 -3.81 -22.12 38.50
CA ALA A 966 -3.57 -23.27 37.65
C ALA A 966 -2.67 -22.92 36.44
N LEU A 967 -2.91 -21.77 35.81
CA LEU A 967 -2.11 -21.31 34.67
C LEU A 967 -0.71 -20.85 35.08
N GLY A 968 -0.62 -19.93 36.03
CA GLY A 968 0.65 -19.33 36.43
C GLY A 968 1.58 -20.29 37.15
N TYR A 969 1.04 -21.13 38.05
CA TYR A 969 1.86 -22.06 38.81
C TYR A 969 2.41 -23.18 37.94
N HIS A 970 1.59 -23.73 37.02
CA HIS A 970 2.08 -24.68 36.02
C HIS A 970 3.23 -24.09 35.23
N LYS A 971 3.10 -22.84 34.78
CA LYS A 971 4.16 -22.13 34.05
C LYS A 971 5.45 -21.99 34.86
N ALA A 972 5.34 -21.70 36.16
CA ALA A 972 6.49 -21.61 37.05
C ALA A 972 7.16 -22.98 37.28
N LEU A 973 6.38 -24.06 37.38
CA LEU A 973 6.88 -25.42 37.62
C LEU A 973 7.48 -26.09 36.38
N ALA A 974 6.88 -25.89 35.21
CA ALA A 974 7.24 -26.53 33.94
C ALA A 974 8.05 -25.58 33.04
N TYR A 975 9.15 -25.03 33.57
CA TYR A 975 10.06 -24.23 32.77
C TYR A 975 10.81 -25.10 31.76
N LYS A 976 11.06 -24.57 30.56
CA LYS A 976 11.75 -25.32 29.50
C LYS A 976 13.26 -25.26 29.70
N ASP A 977 13.78 -26.25 30.40
CA ASP A 977 15.21 -26.51 30.55
C ASP A 977 15.74 -27.47 29.49
N GLU A 978 17.03 -27.79 29.58
CA GLU A 978 17.74 -28.63 28.63
C GLU A 978 17.10 -30.02 28.51
N TYR A 979 16.64 -30.60 29.62
CA TYR A 979 15.97 -31.90 29.65
C TYR A 979 14.59 -31.84 28.96
N GLU A 980 13.81 -30.80 29.21
CA GLU A 980 12.47 -30.66 28.64
C GLU A 980 12.53 -30.31 27.14
N VAL A 981 13.42 -29.39 26.76
CA VAL A 981 13.68 -29.10 25.34
C VAL A 981 14.10 -30.38 24.62
N ALA A 982 14.97 -31.19 25.23
CA ALA A 982 15.41 -32.45 24.65
C ALA A 982 14.29 -33.49 24.50
N ARG A 983 13.35 -33.55 25.45
CA ARG A 983 12.15 -34.38 25.38
C ARG A 983 11.23 -33.95 24.23
N LEU A 984 10.85 -32.67 24.20
CA LEU A 984 9.98 -32.08 23.18
C LEU A 984 10.60 -32.14 21.78
N MET A 985 11.94 -32.07 21.69
CA MET A 985 12.65 -32.20 20.42
C MET A 985 12.42 -33.56 19.75
N GLN A 986 12.14 -34.62 20.51
CA GLN A 986 11.94 -35.97 19.95
C GLN A 986 10.72 -36.07 19.03
N GLU A 987 9.71 -35.24 19.28
CA GLU A 987 8.45 -35.17 18.52
C GLU A 987 8.55 -34.27 17.29
N THR A 988 9.61 -33.44 17.20
CA THR A 988 9.75 -32.42 16.15
C THR A 988 9.74 -33.01 14.74
N ARG A 989 10.30 -34.22 14.55
CA ARG A 989 10.30 -34.88 13.23
C ARG A 989 8.90 -35.28 12.79
N ALA A 990 8.08 -35.81 13.70
CA ALA A 990 6.71 -36.17 13.40
C ALA A 990 5.87 -34.92 13.08
N GLN A 991 6.07 -33.84 13.84
CA GLN A 991 5.41 -32.55 13.59
C GLN A 991 5.83 -31.94 12.25
N ALA A 992 7.12 -31.96 11.92
CA ALA A 992 7.60 -31.51 10.61
C ALA A 992 7.04 -32.39 9.47
N ALA A 993 6.99 -33.71 9.64
CA ALA A 993 6.40 -34.63 8.66
C ALA A 993 4.87 -34.49 8.50
N ALA A 994 4.20 -33.85 9.45
CA ALA A 994 2.80 -33.46 9.31
C ALA A 994 2.66 -32.18 8.45
N ALA A 995 3.61 -31.25 8.55
CA ALA A 995 3.61 -29.97 7.84
C ALA A 995 4.29 -30.01 6.46
N PHE A 996 5.19 -30.98 6.21
CA PHE A 996 5.97 -31.09 4.98
C PHE A 996 5.88 -32.51 4.39
N GLU A 997 5.93 -32.58 3.07
CA GLU A 997 6.12 -33.80 2.29
C GLU A 997 7.55 -33.88 1.73
N GLY A 998 7.98 -35.09 1.37
CA GLY A 998 9.35 -35.38 0.91
C GLY A 998 10.20 -36.07 1.97
N ASP A 999 11.48 -36.29 1.63
CA ASP A 999 12.47 -36.80 2.59
C ASP A 999 13.05 -35.64 3.38
N LEU A 1000 12.70 -35.58 4.68
CA LEU A 1000 12.96 -34.41 5.51
C LEU A 1000 14.28 -34.57 6.27
N GLU A 1001 15.26 -33.75 5.92
CA GLU A 1001 16.46 -33.57 6.73
C GLU A 1001 16.29 -32.36 7.66
N LEU A 1002 16.47 -32.59 8.96
CA LEU A 1002 16.23 -31.58 10.01
C LEU A 1002 17.53 -31.11 10.62
N THR A 1003 17.72 -29.79 10.59
CA THR A 1003 18.81 -29.10 11.29
C THR A 1003 18.25 -28.24 12.41
N TYR A 1004 18.73 -28.47 13.63
CA TYR A 1004 18.25 -27.83 14.86
C TYR A 1004 19.11 -26.61 15.21
N HIS A 1005 18.48 -25.49 15.58
CA HIS A 1005 19.16 -24.23 15.88
C HIS A 1005 19.08 -23.89 17.37
N MET A 1006 20.18 -24.04 18.10
CA MET A 1006 20.21 -23.82 19.55
C MET A 1006 21.55 -23.25 20.02
N ALA A 1007 21.58 -22.69 21.24
CA ALA A 1007 22.79 -22.19 21.90
C ALA A 1007 23.01 -22.94 23.22
N PRO A 1008 23.65 -24.13 23.21
CA PRO A 1008 23.89 -24.88 24.44
C PRO A 1008 24.80 -24.09 25.40
N PRO A 1009 24.45 -23.95 26.70
CA PRO A 1009 25.16 -23.07 27.64
C PRO A 1009 26.67 -23.33 27.78
N LEU A 1010 27.10 -24.60 27.68
CA LEU A 1010 28.51 -25.00 27.84
C LEU A 1010 29.34 -24.87 26.55
N LEU A 1011 28.68 -24.68 25.39
CA LEU A 1011 29.34 -24.71 24.07
C LEU A 1011 29.25 -23.37 23.33
N SER A 1012 28.35 -22.48 23.75
CA SER A 1012 28.05 -21.24 23.03
C SER A 1012 28.88 -20.09 23.55
N ARG A 1013 29.49 -19.34 22.63
CA ARG A 1013 30.21 -18.10 22.94
C ARG A 1013 29.33 -16.88 22.59
N PRO A 1014 29.53 -15.72 23.23
CA PRO A 1014 28.88 -14.48 22.82
C PRO A 1014 29.18 -14.16 21.34
N GLY A 1015 28.17 -13.66 20.64
CA GLY A 1015 28.28 -13.09 19.30
C GLY A 1015 28.59 -11.59 19.32
N PRO A 1016 28.64 -10.94 18.14
CA PRO A 1016 28.94 -9.50 18.01
C PRO A 1016 27.93 -8.57 18.72
N ASP A 1017 26.70 -9.04 18.92
CA ASP A 1017 25.62 -8.35 19.64
C ASP A 1017 25.63 -8.63 21.17
N GLY A 1018 26.65 -9.33 21.66
CA GLY A 1018 26.77 -9.74 23.06
C GLY A 1018 25.85 -10.91 23.45
N ARG A 1019 24.98 -11.40 22.57
CA ARG A 1019 24.08 -12.52 22.84
C ARG A 1019 24.78 -13.85 22.53
N PRO A 1020 24.49 -14.97 23.22
CA PRO A 1020 25.09 -16.25 22.88
C PRO A 1020 24.73 -16.67 21.44
N LYS A 1021 25.72 -16.99 20.61
CA LYS A 1021 25.50 -17.33 19.20
C LYS A 1021 24.85 -18.71 19.09
N LYS A 1022 23.69 -18.79 18.41
CA LYS A 1022 23.07 -20.07 18.07
C LYS A 1022 23.91 -20.82 17.03
N ARG A 1023 23.94 -22.14 17.15
CA ARG A 1023 24.65 -23.06 16.26
C ARG A 1023 23.66 -24.03 15.63
N ALA A 1024 23.96 -24.44 14.41
CA ALA A 1024 23.24 -25.48 13.69
C ALA A 1024 23.77 -26.87 14.08
N PHE A 1025 22.84 -27.78 14.37
CA PHE A 1025 23.13 -29.18 14.69
C PHE A 1025 22.31 -30.08 13.76
N GLY A 1026 22.99 -30.91 12.97
CA GLY A 1026 22.33 -31.84 12.07
C GLY A 1026 21.64 -33.01 12.79
N PRO A 1027 21.10 -33.99 12.05
CA PRO A 1027 20.28 -35.08 12.60
C PRO A 1027 20.94 -35.90 13.73
N TRP A 1028 22.27 -35.96 13.78
CA TRP A 1028 23.05 -36.69 14.78
C TRP A 1028 22.80 -36.24 16.22
N ILE A 1029 22.31 -35.01 16.45
CA ILE A 1029 22.05 -34.49 17.80
C ILE A 1029 20.84 -35.15 18.45
N ARG A 1030 19.92 -35.72 17.66
CA ARG A 1030 18.68 -36.33 18.16
C ARG A 1030 18.91 -37.47 19.17
N PRO A 1031 19.76 -38.48 18.91
CA PRO A 1031 20.06 -39.51 19.90
C PRO A 1031 20.72 -38.95 21.17
N VAL A 1032 21.55 -37.92 21.07
CA VAL A 1032 22.15 -37.24 22.24
C VAL A 1032 21.06 -36.60 23.10
N MET A 1033 20.12 -35.88 22.46
CA MET A 1033 18.98 -35.28 23.15
C MET A 1033 18.02 -36.33 23.71
N ALA A 1034 17.86 -37.48 23.06
CA ALA A 1034 17.08 -38.58 23.61
C ALA A 1034 17.70 -39.15 24.89
N GLY A 1035 19.04 -39.26 24.92
CA GLY A 1035 19.80 -39.60 26.13
C GLY A 1035 19.60 -38.55 27.23
N LEU A 1036 19.75 -37.27 26.89
CA LEU A 1036 19.56 -36.16 27.83
C LEU A 1036 18.14 -36.15 28.42
N ALA A 1037 17.10 -36.35 27.61
CA ALA A 1037 15.71 -36.40 28.08
C ALA A 1037 15.47 -37.50 29.13
N ARG A 1038 16.18 -38.65 29.03
CA ARG A 1038 16.11 -39.74 30.03
C ARG A 1038 16.79 -39.39 31.35
N LEU A 1039 17.72 -38.42 31.35
CA LEU A 1039 18.42 -37.95 32.54
C LEU A 1039 17.65 -36.87 33.33
N ARG A 1040 16.36 -36.63 33.02
CA ARG A 1040 15.50 -35.67 33.75
C ARG A 1040 15.45 -35.88 35.28
N ALA A 1041 15.74 -37.09 35.76
CA ALA A 1041 15.83 -37.38 37.20
C ALA A 1041 16.96 -36.60 37.91
N LEU A 1042 17.98 -36.17 37.17
CA LEU A 1042 19.07 -35.34 37.70
C LEU A 1042 18.63 -33.89 37.94
N ARG A 1043 17.57 -33.41 37.28
CA ARG A 1043 17.09 -32.02 37.35
C ARG A 1043 16.95 -31.53 38.79
N GLY A 1044 17.64 -30.45 39.12
CA GLY A 1044 17.59 -29.82 40.44
C GLY A 1044 18.29 -30.60 41.58
N THR A 1045 18.96 -31.71 41.28
CA THR A 1045 19.84 -32.42 42.22
C THR A 1045 21.25 -31.82 42.21
N PRO A 1046 22.12 -32.13 43.19
CA PRO A 1046 23.53 -31.74 43.15
C PRO A 1046 24.31 -32.28 41.94
N PHE A 1047 23.78 -33.30 41.26
CA PHE A 1047 24.37 -33.89 40.06
C PHE A 1047 23.82 -33.29 38.76
N ASP A 1048 23.05 -32.20 38.83
CA ASP A 1048 22.54 -31.50 37.65
C ASP A 1048 23.62 -30.56 37.05
N PRO A 1049 24.24 -30.90 35.91
CA PRO A 1049 25.29 -30.07 35.32
C PRO A 1049 24.76 -28.69 34.89
N PHE A 1050 23.47 -28.55 34.58
CA PHE A 1050 22.84 -27.29 34.18
C PHE A 1050 22.27 -26.52 35.37
N GLY A 1051 21.99 -27.22 36.47
CA GLY A 1051 21.31 -26.68 37.64
C GLY A 1051 22.01 -25.47 38.26
N HIS A 1052 23.34 -25.34 38.08
CA HIS A 1052 24.11 -24.23 38.62
C HIS A 1052 24.06 -22.94 37.80
N ALA A 1053 23.54 -22.97 36.57
CA ALA A 1053 23.42 -21.79 35.72
C ALA A 1053 22.46 -20.74 36.32
N THR A 1054 22.75 -19.45 36.06
CA THR A 1054 21.99 -18.32 36.61
C THR A 1054 20.50 -18.41 36.29
N GLU A 1055 20.15 -18.77 35.04
CA GLU A 1055 18.76 -18.94 34.61
C GLU A 1055 18.03 -20.04 35.40
N ARG A 1056 18.67 -21.20 35.62
CA ARG A 1056 18.07 -22.32 36.37
C ARG A 1056 17.91 -21.99 37.86
N ARG A 1057 18.86 -21.25 38.45
CA ARG A 1057 18.74 -20.75 39.83
C ARG A 1057 17.56 -19.78 39.95
N MET A 1058 17.42 -18.86 39.01
CA MET A 1058 16.30 -17.91 38.94
C MET A 1058 14.96 -18.65 38.84
N GLU A 1059 14.80 -19.62 37.94
CA GLU A 1059 13.55 -20.39 37.80
C GLU A 1059 13.16 -21.13 39.08
N ARG A 1060 14.11 -21.78 39.77
CA ARG A 1060 13.83 -22.43 41.05
C ARG A 1060 13.50 -21.44 42.16
N ALA A 1061 14.06 -20.23 42.12
CA ALA A 1061 13.71 -19.16 43.04
C ALA A 1061 12.29 -18.64 42.75
N LEU A 1062 11.92 -18.47 41.48
CA LEU A 1062 10.58 -18.04 41.05
C LEU A 1062 9.49 -19.00 41.54
N ILE A 1063 9.72 -20.31 41.59
CA ILE A 1063 8.76 -21.27 42.16
C ILE A 1063 8.49 -20.96 43.64
N ARG A 1064 9.54 -20.80 44.45
CA ARG A 1064 9.40 -20.49 45.88
C ARG A 1064 8.76 -19.13 46.10
N GLN A 1065 9.16 -18.15 45.28
CA GLN A 1065 8.59 -16.81 45.32
C GLN A 1065 7.09 -16.83 45.00
N TYR A 1066 6.69 -17.55 43.96
CA TYR A 1066 5.29 -17.69 43.58
C TYR A 1066 4.45 -18.35 44.69
N GLU A 1067 4.98 -19.39 45.35
CA GLU A 1067 4.30 -20.04 46.47
C GLU A 1067 4.12 -19.08 47.67
N ALA A 1068 5.15 -18.29 47.99
CA ALA A 1068 5.08 -17.29 49.04
C ALA A 1068 4.07 -16.17 48.69
N ASP A 1069 4.07 -15.72 47.43
CA ASP A 1069 3.12 -14.71 46.93
C ASP A 1069 1.68 -15.21 47.02
N MET A 1070 1.42 -16.44 46.57
CA MET A 1070 0.06 -17.00 46.62
C MET A 1070 -0.42 -17.22 48.06
N ALA A 1071 0.48 -17.59 48.98
CA ALA A 1071 0.13 -17.67 50.41
C ALA A 1071 -0.29 -16.28 50.97
N GLU A 1072 0.41 -15.22 50.60
CA GLU A 1072 0.04 -13.85 50.99
C GLU A 1072 -1.28 -13.40 50.32
N VAL A 1073 -1.45 -13.68 49.03
CA VAL A 1073 -2.67 -13.35 48.27
C VAL A 1073 -3.89 -14.06 48.85
N PHE A 1074 -3.80 -15.36 49.15
CA PHE A 1074 -4.94 -16.13 49.70
C PHE A 1074 -5.38 -15.60 51.07
N ALA A 1075 -4.45 -15.05 51.87
CA ALA A 1075 -4.74 -14.47 53.17
C ALA A 1075 -5.34 -13.06 53.10
N ARG A 1076 -5.17 -12.33 51.98
CA ARG A 1076 -5.51 -10.91 51.85
C ARG A 1076 -6.48 -10.59 50.72
N LEU A 1077 -7.05 -11.62 50.09
CA LEU A 1077 -7.97 -11.45 48.97
C LEU A 1077 -9.25 -10.74 49.42
N THR A 1078 -9.52 -9.58 48.83
CA THR A 1078 -10.78 -8.84 48.95
C THR A 1078 -11.37 -8.60 47.56
N PRO A 1079 -12.67 -8.25 47.44
CA PRO A 1079 -13.27 -7.90 46.15
C PRO A 1079 -12.52 -6.77 45.41
N GLU A 1080 -12.00 -5.78 46.14
CA GLU A 1080 -11.28 -4.62 45.58
C GLU A 1080 -9.88 -4.98 45.06
N THR A 1081 -9.27 -6.05 45.60
CA THR A 1081 -7.92 -6.48 45.25
C THR A 1081 -7.89 -7.70 44.32
N GLU A 1082 -9.05 -8.24 43.98
CA GLU A 1082 -9.19 -9.46 43.16
C GLU A 1082 -8.49 -9.33 41.80
N ALA A 1083 -8.63 -8.18 41.13
CA ALA A 1083 -8.01 -7.96 39.82
C ALA A 1083 -6.47 -8.03 39.90
N ALA A 1084 -5.88 -7.36 40.90
CA ALA A 1084 -4.43 -7.40 41.14
C ALA A 1084 -3.96 -8.79 41.55
N ALA A 1085 -4.72 -9.50 42.39
CA ALA A 1085 -4.44 -10.89 42.78
C ALA A 1085 -4.45 -11.85 41.58
N ARG A 1086 -5.44 -11.70 40.69
CA ARG A 1086 -5.56 -12.50 39.46
C ARG A 1086 -4.41 -12.22 38.49
N GLU A 1087 -4.03 -10.95 38.33
CA GLU A 1087 -2.89 -10.57 37.50
C GLU A 1087 -1.58 -11.12 38.08
N LEU A 1088 -1.38 -11.01 39.40
CA LEU A 1088 -0.20 -11.53 40.08
C LEU A 1088 -0.07 -13.05 39.94
N ALA A 1089 -1.19 -13.78 40.10
CA ALA A 1089 -1.23 -15.22 39.87
C ALA A 1089 -0.91 -15.59 38.41
N ARG A 1090 -1.29 -14.76 37.43
CA ARG A 1090 -0.96 -14.98 36.00
C ARG A 1090 0.42 -14.49 35.60
N LEU A 1091 1.11 -13.72 36.45
CA LEU A 1091 2.37 -13.07 36.13
C LEU A 1091 3.47 -14.00 35.56
N PRO A 1092 3.64 -15.27 36.02
CA PRO A 1092 4.60 -16.19 35.41
C PRO A 1092 4.39 -16.41 33.90
N LEU A 1093 3.17 -16.25 33.39
CA LEU A 1093 2.85 -16.36 31.96
C LEU A 1093 3.54 -15.29 31.10
N THR A 1094 4.00 -14.19 31.71
CA THR A 1094 4.76 -13.11 31.04
C THR A 1094 6.25 -13.42 30.94
N ILE A 1095 6.78 -14.33 31.77
CA ILE A 1095 8.20 -14.73 31.79
C ILE A 1095 8.47 -15.76 30.68
N ARG A 1096 8.48 -15.27 29.44
CA ARG A 1096 8.63 -16.06 28.21
C ARG A 1096 10.04 -15.97 27.63
N GLY A 1097 10.41 -16.98 26.85
CA GLY A 1097 11.65 -16.98 26.07
C GLY A 1097 12.76 -17.77 26.72
N PHE A 1098 13.99 -17.56 26.25
CA PHE A 1098 15.18 -18.29 26.67
C PHE A 1098 16.34 -17.31 26.86
N GLY A 1099 17.28 -17.63 27.76
CA GLY A 1099 18.51 -16.89 27.98
C GLY A 1099 18.27 -15.38 28.19
N PRO A 1100 18.92 -14.50 27.41
CA PRO A 1100 18.76 -13.05 27.57
C PRO A 1100 17.31 -12.56 27.46
N VAL A 1101 16.50 -13.18 26.58
CA VAL A 1101 15.09 -12.80 26.39
C VAL A 1101 14.28 -13.11 27.65
N LYS A 1102 14.52 -14.28 28.25
CA LYS A 1102 13.85 -14.68 29.48
C LYS A 1102 14.27 -13.81 30.66
N ALA A 1103 15.56 -13.49 30.75
CA ALA A 1103 16.09 -12.62 31.80
C ALA A 1103 15.45 -11.22 31.76
N ALA A 1104 15.32 -10.62 30.56
CA ALA A 1104 14.65 -9.34 30.38
C ALA A 1104 13.16 -9.40 30.80
N ASN A 1105 12.44 -10.43 30.37
CA ASN A 1105 11.04 -10.62 30.75
C ASN A 1105 10.86 -10.91 32.24
N ALA A 1106 11.78 -11.64 32.86
CA ALA A 1106 11.78 -11.90 34.31
C ALA A 1106 12.01 -10.60 35.10
N ALA A 1107 12.91 -9.73 34.64
CA ALA A 1107 13.15 -8.42 35.26
C ALA A 1107 11.93 -7.50 35.14
N ALA A 1108 11.27 -7.49 33.98
CA ALA A 1108 10.02 -6.76 33.78
C ALA A 1108 8.90 -7.29 34.69
N ALA A 1109 8.74 -8.61 34.77
CA ALA A 1109 7.79 -9.25 35.67
C ALA A 1109 8.10 -8.96 37.15
N ALA A 1110 9.37 -8.91 37.54
CA ALA A 1110 9.75 -8.58 38.92
C ALA A 1110 9.35 -7.14 39.32
N ARG A 1111 9.46 -6.17 38.41
CA ARG A 1111 8.94 -4.81 38.64
C ARG A 1111 7.43 -4.81 38.79
N ARG A 1112 6.72 -5.43 37.85
CA ARG A 1112 5.26 -5.53 37.89
C ARG A 1112 4.75 -6.26 39.14
N ARG A 1113 5.47 -7.30 39.59
CA ARG A 1113 5.19 -7.99 40.84
C ARG A 1113 5.20 -7.04 42.04
N ALA A 1114 6.20 -6.17 42.13
CA ALA A 1114 6.32 -5.24 43.25
C ALA A 1114 5.13 -4.28 43.30
N GLU A 1115 4.72 -3.74 42.15
CA GLU A 1115 3.54 -2.88 42.02
C GLU A 1115 2.24 -3.60 42.43
N LEU A 1116 2.04 -4.84 41.97
CA LEU A 1116 0.85 -5.62 42.28
C LEU A 1116 0.78 -6.01 43.76
N LEU A 1117 1.92 -6.38 44.37
CA LEU A 1117 1.99 -6.67 45.80
C LEU A 1117 1.76 -5.42 46.65
N ASP A 1118 2.24 -4.25 46.21
CA ASP A 1118 1.97 -2.98 46.90
C ASP A 1118 0.47 -2.68 46.87
N THR A 1119 -0.16 -2.78 45.70
CA THR A 1119 -1.62 -2.62 45.52
C THR A 1119 -2.41 -3.56 46.44
N LEU A 1120 -1.99 -4.82 46.56
CA LEU A 1120 -2.59 -5.82 47.46
C LEU A 1120 -2.41 -5.49 48.95
N ARG A 1121 -1.36 -4.78 49.32
CA ARG A 1121 -1.02 -4.44 50.71
C ARG A 1121 -1.65 -3.14 51.18
N THR A 1122 -1.83 -2.17 50.30
CA THR A 1122 -2.34 -0.83 50.63
C THR A 1122 -3.85 -0.69 50.44
N GLY A 1123 -4.47 -1.55 49.64
CA GLY A 1123 -5.82 -1.27 49.12
C GLY A 1123 -5.81 -0.12 48.10
N SER A 1124 -6.93 0.06 47.38
CA SER A 1124 -7.16 0.88 46.17
C SER A 1124 -6.55 2.30 46.06
N ASP A 1125 -5.94 2.88 47.09
CA ASP A 1125 -5.50 4.29 47.08
C ASP A 1125 -4.27 4.59 46.20
N ALA A 1126 -3.58 3.58 45.67
CA ALA A 1126 -2.43 3.79 44.79
C ALA A 1126 -2.81 4.14 43.34
N VAL A 1127 -4.00 3.77 42.86
CA VAL A 1127 -4.44 4.03 41.48
C VAL A 1127 -4.64 5.53 41.21
N ALA A 1128 -4.93 6.31 42.26
CA ALA A 1128 -5.06 7.77 42.16
C ALA A 1128 -3.72 8.52 42.04
N ARG A 1129 -2.57 7.90 42.38
CA ARG A 1129 -1.25 8.54 42.33
C ARG A 1129 -0.41 8.20 41.09
N ALA A 1130 -0.85 7.22 40.29
CA ALA A 1130 -0.14 6.82 39.06
C ALA A 1130 -0.73 7.46 37.79
N ALA A 1131 -1.72 8.35 37.93
CA ALA A 1131 -2.38 9.07 36.84
C ALA A 1131 -2.02 10.58 36.77
N GLU A 1132 -1.08 11.05 37.61
CA GLU A 1132 -0.26 12.26 37.38
C GLU A 1132 1.10 11.84 36.84
#